data_AF-A0A9D4AR69-F1
#
_entry.id   AF-A0A9D4AR69-F1
#
_cell.length_a   1.000
_cell.length_b   1.000
_cell.length_c   1.000
_cell.angle_alpha   90.00
_cell.angle_beta   90.00
_cell.angle_gamma   90.00
#
_symmetry.space_group_name_H-M   'P 1'
#
loop_
_entity.id
_entity.type
_entity.pdbx_description
1 polymer ?
#
loop_
_entity_poly.entity_id
_entity_poly.type
_entity_poly.pdbx_seq_one_letter_code
_entity_poly.pdbx_strand_id
1 'polypeptide(L)'
;MRVFIFLGVSATMACTALFFSFIQKGKDVFFGETEDTYITSAIQEGAKMVDDPIYHILKRNLQRREIIAPALLLAFSKFPEQENLDISQASERMETSTQVLGKKIHQKQKRSLHPSDLLSADLLRMIANISGCMPYMLPPKCPNNCLANKYRLITGACNNREHPRWGASNTALTRWLPPAYEDGISQPKGWNPNFFFNGSLLPLVREVTRKIIHASNEAVTEDNLYSDIIMVWGQYISHDISFTPQSTNRAAFLRGVECKMTCENQKSCFPIKVFANDTLSTGRECMPFYRSSPACGTGDHSILFGNLSALKPREQINGLTSFLDASTVYGSTPAVENKLRNFTSKEGLLRTNVQYYDNDREYLPFVDQVPSPCAQDPNSDEAERIECFMAGDSRSSEVISLTAMHTLWLREHNRLAKALKKLNRHWSSETVYQEARKIVGALHQIITLRDYIPKIIGPEAFNQYLGLYKGYDHRINPTASNVFSTAAFRFGHATIHPIIKKLNAQYQDDPDLPNLHMHEVFFSPWRLIKEGGLDPLLRGILAKSAKLLMQDQMMNEELTERLVVLSNNGSLDLASLNLQRGRDHGLPGYNDWREFCGLPRLETQTDLNTVIANRKVSEKIMELYSNPNNIDVWLGGLAENFLPGARTGPLFACIIGKQMKALREGDRFWWENRHVFTETQRHELRKHSLSRIICDNTGLSEVPPDAFQLGKFPQDFESCDNIPGINLEVWQESNQQEGTCGFPTGVANGDFVYCSEFGKSMVIYSCQHGYQLQGEEQLTCTSRGWNFQPPVCIDINECEKQINPSCHTSAKCINTIGGYQCACTDPYELAEDGRTCLDSGRIPKGSLISIILGVTMVSGLAVLSWIVICRWTQSANGSAQANMLKDRTHLSAETDNKKHHEMKTSQPNILVEPADKDHANGPQILLCM
;
A
#
# COMPACT_ATOMS: atom_id res chain seq x y z
N MET A 1 -17.19 -72.71 43.76
CA MET A 1 -17.23 -72.30 42.33
C MET A 1 -17.45 -70.78 42.16
N ARG A 2 -16.72 -69.93 42.92
CA ARG A 2 -16.72 -68.45 42.78
C ARG A 2 -15.31 -67.83 42.85
N VAL A 3 -14.25 -68.65 43.00
CA VAL A 3 -12.85 -68.18 43.01
C VAL A 3 -12.17 -68.35 41.63
N PHE A 4 -12.67 -69.26 40.78
CA PHE A 4 -12.13 -69.45 39.41
C PHE A 4 -12.66 -68.45 38.37
N ILE A 5 -13.73 -67.70 38.67
CA ILE A 5 -14.26 -66.68 37.74
C ILE A 5 -13.50 -65.35 37.92
N PHE A 6 -13.07 -65.01 39.14
CA PHE A 6 -12.32 -63.77 39.39
C PHE A 6 -10.86 -63.83 38.89
N LEU A 7 -10.21 -65.00 38.94
CA LEU A 7 -8.86 -65.15 38.38
C LEU A 7 -8.85 -65.17 36.84
N GLY A 8 -9.94 -65.64 36.20
CA GLY A 8 -10.07 -65.65 34.74
C GLY A 8 -10.29 -64.26 34.12
N VAL A 9 -11.03 -63.38 34.82
CA VAL A 9 -11.34 -62.02 34.33
C VAL A 9 -10.15 -61.06 34.53
N SER A 10 -9.39 -61.20 35.62
CA SER A 10 -8.18 -60.38 35.84
C SER A 10 -7.03 -60.73 34.88
N ALA A 11 -6.88 -62.01 34.50
CA ALA A 11 -5.85 -62.43 33.55
C ALA A 11 -6.16 -62.01 32.10
N THR A 12 -7.43 -61.95 31.71
CA THR A 12 -7.85 -61.48 30.38
C THR A 12 -7.78 -59.96 30.24
N MET A 13 -8.05 -59.19 31.29
CA MET A 13 -7.86 -57.73 31.30
C MET A 13 -6.38 -57.30 31.30
N ALA A 14 -5.50 -58.03 31.99
CA ALA A 14 -4.06 -57.74 31.97
C ALA A 14 -3.40 -58.07 30.62
N CYS A 15 -3.80 -59.19 29.98
CA CYS A 15 -3.30 -59.56 28.66
C CYS A 15 -3.79 -58.63 27.54
N THR A 16 -5.03 -58.13 27.61
CA THR A 16 -5.57 -57.17 26.62
C THR A 16 -4.95 -55.78 26.76
N ALA A 17 -4.64 -55.32 27.98
CA ALA A 17 -3.92 -54.05 28.19
C ALA A 17 -2.46 -54.11 27.72
N LEU A 18 -1.77 -55.26 27.89
CA LEU A 18 -0.41 -55.46 27.38
C LEU A 18 -0.38 -55.65 25.86
N PHE A 19 -1.38 -56.33 25.26
CA PHE A 19 -1.50 -56.45 23.80
C PHE A 19 -1.88 -55.12 23.13
N PHE A 20 -2.76 -54.31 23.74
CA PHE A 20 -3.06 -52.96 23.22
C PHE A 20 -1.86 -52.02 23.38
N SER A 21 -1.12 -52.09 24.49
CA SER A 21 0.16 -51.37 24.64
C SER A 21 1.20 -51.78 23.59
N PHE A 22 1.28 -53.06 23.23
CA PHE A 22 2.17 -53.57 22.19
C PHE A 22 1.69 -53.29 20.76
N ILE A 23 0.37 -53.22 20.50
CA ILE A 23 -0.19 -52.82 19.20
C ILE A 23 -0.14 -51.30 19.02
N GLN A 24 -0.21 -50.52 20.10
CA GLN A 24 -0.10 -49.07 20.07
C GLN A 24 1.37 -48.64 19.97
N LYS A 25 2.30 -49.29 20.69
CA LYS A 25 3.75 -49.18 20.42
C LYS A 25 4.15 -49.77 19.08
N GLY A 26 3.46 -50.80 18.59
CA GLY A 26 3.71 -51.43 17.30
C GLY A 26 3.24 -50.58 16.12
N LYS A 27 2.16 -49.81 16.27
CA LYS A 27 1.70 -48.84 15.26
C LYS A 27 2.64 -47.63 15.14
N ASP A 28 3.21 -47.17 16.25
CA ASP A 28 4.24 -46.12 16.24
C ASP A 28 5.60 -46.62 15.68
N VAL A 29 5.79 -47.94 15.58
CA VAL A 29 7.01 -48.56 15.02
C VAL A 29 6.82 -49.03 13.57
N PHE A 30 5.59 -49.26 13.09
CA PHE A 30 5.32 -49.76 11.72
C PHE A 30 4.77 -48.72 10.73
N PHE A 31 4.30 -47.56 11.19
CA PHE A 31 4.03 -46.41 10.32
C PHE A 31 4.91 -45.24 10.76
N GLY A 32 6.21 -45.33 10.45
CA GLY A 32 7.00 -44.11 10.36
C GLY A 32 6.28 -43.18 9.37
N GLU A 33 5.97 -41.95 9.79
CA GLU A 33 5.55 -40.91 8.85
C GLU A 33 6.54 -40.94 7.69
N THR A 34 6.03 -41.10 6.46
CA THR A 34 6.89 -40.98 5.29
C THR A 34 7.59 -39.62 5.36
N GLU A 35 8.85 -39.56 4.93
CA GLU A 35 9.66 -38.34 5.00
C GLU A 35 8.90 -37.14 4.42
N ASP A 36 8.13 -37.37 3.34
CA ASP A 36 7.24 -36.41 2.71
C ASP A 36 6.09 -35.91 3.60
N THR A 37 5.46 -36.76 4.43
CA THR A 37 4.39 -36.34 5.36
C THR A 37 4.95 -35.48 6.50
N TYR A 38 6.14 -35.83 6.99
CA TYR A 38 6.84 -35.09 8.03
C TYR A 38 7.26 -33.69 7.55
N ILE A 39 7.74 -33.59 6.31
CA ILE A 39 8.15 -32.30 5.72
C ILE A 39 6.92 -31.45 5.38
N THR A 40 5.86 -32.05 4.81
CA THR A 40 4.62 -31.34 4.53
C THR A 40 3.99 -30.75 5.80
N SER A 41 4.01 -31.49 6.91
CA SER A 41 3.50 -30.99 8.20
C SER A 41 4.34 -29.84 8.76
N ALA A 42 5.67 -29.89 8.62
CA ALA A 42 6.58 -28.80 8.98
C ALA A 42 6.34 -27.53 8.16
N ILE A 43 6.07 -27.68 6.85
CA ILE A 43 5.79 -26.56 5.97
C ILE A 43 4.44 -25.91 6.33
N GLN A 44 3.39 -26.73 6.56
CA GLN A 44 2.08 -26.25 6.98
C GLN A 44 2.11 -25.56 8.35
N GLU A 45 2.89 -26.09 9.30
CA GLU A 45 3.13 -25.46 10.60
C GLU A 45 3.80 -24.09 10.42
N GLY A 46 4.81 -23.99 9.55
CA GLY A 46 5.47 -22.72 9.26
C GLY A 46 4.55 -21.70 8.59
N ALA A 47 3.64 -22.12 7.70
CA ALA A 47 2.64 -21.25 7.10
C ALA A 47 1.65 -20.73 8.16
N LYS A 48 1.14 -21.60 9.03
CA LYS A 48 0.27 -21.23 10.15
C LYS A 48 0.94 -20.26 11.13
N MET A 49 2.24 -20.40 11.38
CA MET A 49 2.99 -19.45 12.22
C MET A 49 3.04 -18.03 11.66
N VAL A 50 2.85 -17.84 10.35
CA VAL A 50 2.74 -16.52 9.72
C VAL A 50 1.29 -16.02 9.75
N ASP A 51 0.33 -16.91 9.51
CA ASP A 51 -1.09 -16.56 9.38
C ASP A 51 -1.81 -16.39 10.75
N ASP A 52 -1.48 -17.19 11.76
CA ASP A 52 -2.17 -17.22 13.07
C ASP A 52 -1.91 -15.99 13.97
N PRO A 53 -0.69 -15.42 14.07
CA PRO A 53 -0.48 -14.20 14.85
C PRO A 53 -1.23 -12.99 14.29
N ILE A 54 -1.39 -12.91 12.97
CA ILE A 54 -2.22 -11.91 12.30
C ILE A 54 -3.67 -12.04 12.79
N TYR A 55 -4.21 -13.27 12.78
CA TYR A 55 -5.52 -13.58 13.33
C TYR A 55 -5.69 -13.17 14.81
N HIS A 56 -4.70 -13.45 15.66
CA HIS A 56 -4.74 -13.10 17.08
C HIS A 56 -4.66 -11.58 17.35
N ILE A 57 -3.85 -10.84 16.57
CA ILE A 57 -3.76 -9.38 16.66
C ILE A 57 -5.09 -8.75 16.24
N LEU A 58 -5.65 -9.18 15.10
CA LEU A 58 -6.92 -8.65 14.60
C LEU A 58 -8.08 -8.97 15.55
N LYS A 59 -8.12 -10.18 16.14
CA LYS A 59 -9.12 -10.57 17.15
C LYS A 59 -9.01 -9.73 18.44
N ARG A 60 -7.80 -9.43 18.91
CA ARG A 60 -7.58 -8.59 20.10
C ARG A 60 -8.07 -7.15 19.88
N ASN A 61 -7.85 -6.60 18.69
CA ASN A 61 -8.27 -5.24 18.34
C ASN A 61 -9.80 -5.11 18.30
N LEU A 62 -10.50 -6.10 17.72
CA LEU A 62 -11.96 -6.14 17.69
C LEU A 62 -12.59 -6.24 19.10
N GLN A 63 -12.01 -7.05 19.99
CA GLN A 63 -12.56 -7.27 21.34
C GLN A 63 -12.49 -6.05 22.27
N ARG A 64 -11.61 -5.07 22.00
CA ARG A 64 -11.42 -3.91 22.90
C ARG A 64 -12.33 -2.71 22.62
N ARG A 65 -13.01 -2.62 21.46
CA ARG A 65 -13.69 -1.38 21.01
C ARG A 65 -12.83 -0.11 21.20
N GLU A 66 -11.51 -0.25 21.23
CA GLU A 66 -10.60 0.88 21.24
C GLU A 66 -10.60 1.45 19.82
N ILE A 67 -10.74 2.77 19.70
CA ILE A 67 -10.41 3.53 18.49
C ILE A 67 -9.12 2.91 17.94
N ILE A 68 -9.18 2.44 16.68
CA ILE A 68 -8.12 1.79 15.91
C ILE A 68 -6.77 2.11 16.54
N ALA A 69 -6.19 1.13 17.24
CA ALA A 69 -4.97 1.35 17.98
C ALA A 69 -3.98 2.04 17.02
N PRO A 70 -3.34 3.15 17.45
CA PRO A 70 -2.38 3.89 16.63
C PRO A 70 -1.41 2.91 15.97
N ALA A 71 -1.13 1.76 16.59
CA ALA A 71 -0.33 0.67 16.07
C ALA A 71 -0.49 0.30 14.57
N LEU A 72 -1.67 0.50 13.98
CA LEU A 72 -2.06 0.06 12.63
C LEU A 72 -1.61 0.95 11.47
N LEU A 73 -1.14 2.18 11.73
CA LEU A 73 -1.17 3.25 10.73
C LEU A 73 0.21 3.55 10.05
N LEU A 74 1.34 3.08 10.61
CA LEU A 74 2.64 2.94 9.90
C LEU A 74 2.54 1.88 8.82
N ALA A 75 1.65 0.92 9.08
CA ALA A 75 1.43 -0.17 8.19
C ALA A 75 0.54 0.26 7.04
N PHE A 76 -0.37 1.25 7.12
CA PHE A 76 -1.19 1.62 5.95
C PHE A 76 -0.40 2.26 4.80
N SER A 77 0.50 3.21 5.07
CA SER A 77 1.39 3.76 4.02
C SER A 77 2.45 2.77 3.55
N LYS A 78 2.60 1.63 4.24
CA LYS A 78 3.56 0.57 3.93
C LYS A 78 2.89 -0.78 3.70
N PHE A 79 1.56 -0.80 3.60
CA PHE A 79 0.79 -1.99 3.36
C PHE A 79 0.78 -2.07 1.85
N PRO A 80 1.48 -3.06 1.29
CA PRO A 80 1.29 -3.36 -0.10
C PRO A 80 -0.20 -3.59 -0.38
N GLU A 81 -0.64 -3.18 -1.57
CA GLU A 81 -1.88 -3.66 -2.17
C GLU A 81 -2.01 -5.18 -2.00
N GLN A 82 -3.24 -5.70 -1.88
CA GLN A 82 -3.48 -7.10 -1.46
C GLN A 82 -2.63 -8.14 -2.22
N GLU A 83 -2.39 -7.95 -3.51
CA GLU A 83 -1.54 -8.84 -4.32
C GLU A 83 -0.05 -8.73 -3.96
N ASN A 84 0.46 -7.52 -3.75
CA ASN A 84 1.81 -7.28 -3.26
C ASN A 84 1.98 -7.82 -1.81
N LEU A 85 0.91 -7.81 -1.01
CA LEU A 85 0.84 -8.36 0.34
C LEU A 85 0.96 -9.89 0.30
N ASP A 86 0.17 -10.53 -0.55
CA ASP A 86 0.19 -11.97 -0.76
C ASP A 86 1.58 -12.46 -1.18
N ILE A 87 2.29 -11.71 -2.02
CA ILE A 87 3.66 -12.04 -2.46
C ILE A 87 4.66 -11.91 -1.32
N SER A 88 4.56 -10.82 -0.55
CA SER A 88 5.41 -10.58 0.62
C SER A 88 5.20 -11.67 1.68
N GLN A 89 3.95 -12.05 1.93
CA GLN A 89 3.58 -13.13 2.84
C GLN A 89 4.06 -14.49 2.34
N ALA A 90 3.99 -14.76 1.04
CA ALA A 90 4.51 -16.00 0.48
C ALA A 90 6.00 -16.18 0.80
N SER A 91 6.80 -15.11 0.67
CA SER A 91 8.22 -15.15 1.04
C SER A 91 8.43 -15.37 2.54
N GLU A 92 7.58 -14.79 3.40
CA GLU A 92 7.64 -14.98 4.86
C GLU A 92 7.25 -16.40 5.29
N ARG A 93 6.22 -16.99 4.66
CA ARG A 93 5.84 -18.41 4.84
C ARG A 93 6.99 -19.31 4.46
N MET A 94 7.62 -19.07 3.30
CA MET A 94 8.77 -19.82 2.83
C MET A 94 9.96 -19.77 3.80
N GLU A 95 10.29 -18.58 4.30
CA GLU A 95 11.35 -18.37 5.30
C GLU A 95 11.03 -19.11 6.60
N THR A 96 9.79 -19.02 7.08
CA THR A 96 9.35 -19.65 8.33
C THR A 96 9.33 -21.18 8.23
N SER A 97 8.73 -21.73 7.17
CA SER A 97 8.66 -23.17 6.91
C SER A 97 10.05 -23.80 6.82
N THR A 98 11.00 -23.13 6.16
CA THR A 98 12.39 -23.57 6.06
C THR A 98 13.06 -23.71 7.43
N GLN A 99 12.81 -22.75 8.34
CA GLN A 99 13.40 -22.76 9.67
C GLN A 99 12.78 -23.83 10.58
N VAL A 100 11.45 -23.99 10.53
CA VAL A 100 10.75 -25.07 11.24
C VAL A 100 11.30 -26.42 10.80
N LEU A 101 11.47 -26.60 9.49
CA LEU A 101 12.06 -27.80 8.92
C LEU A 101 13.50 -28.03 9.41
N GLY A 102 14.35 -27.00 9.38
CA GLY A 102 15.73 -27.07 9.88
C GLY A 102 15.80 -27.47 11.36
N LYS A 103 14.94 -26.90 12.22
CA LYS A 103 14.85 -27.28 13.65
C LYS A 103 14.41 -28.72 13.83
N LYS A 104 13.40 -29.16 13.08
CA LYS A 104 12.87 -30.52 13.11
C LYS A 104 13.91 -31.56 12.68
N ILE A 105 14.65 -31.28 11.61
CA ILE A 105 15.76 -32.13 11.14
C ILE A 105 16.86 -32.23 12.22
N HIS A 106 17.24 -31.10 12.83
CA HIS A 106 18.24 -31.06 13.90
C HIS A 106 17.85 -31.92 15.12
N GLN A 107 16.57 -31.86 15.52
CA GLN A 107 16.03 -32.66 16.63
C GLN A 107 16.01 -34.17 16.31
N LYS A 108 15.72 -34.56 15.06
CA LYS A 108 15.62 -35.96 14.64
C LYS A 108 16.97 -36.67 14.53
N GLN A 109 18.03 -35.96 14.09
CA GLN A 109 19.32 -36.60 13.77
C GLN A 109 20.40 -36.50 14.86
N LYS A 110 20.20 -35.76 15.97
CA LYS A 110 21.18 -35.57 17.07
C LYS A 110 22.62 -35.22 16.61
N ARG A 111 22.76 -34.69 15.39
CA ARG A 111 23.99 -34.16 14.79
C ARG A 111 23.63 -32.82 14.14
N SER A 112 24.57 -31.88 14.21
CA SER A 112 24.56 -30.68 13.37
C SER A 112 24.80 -31.10 11.92
N LEU A 113 23.76 -31.49 11.18
CA LEU A 113 23.87 -31.50 9.72
C LEU A 113 23.90 -30.06 9.22
N HIS A 114 24.76 -29.82 8.24
CA HIS A 114 24.71 -28.59 7.47
C HIS A 114 23.38 -28.59 6.69
N PRO A 115 22.59 -27.49 6.65
CA PRO A 115 21.25 -27.53 6.04
C PRO A 115 21.26 -27.77 4.51
N SER A 116 22.44 -27.82 3.91
CA SER A 116 22.73 -28.15 2.51
C SER A 116 22.68 -29.65 2.18
N ASP A 117 22.70 -30.53 3.18
CA ASP A 117 22.97 -31.96 2.95
C ASP A 117 21.72 -32.81 2.69
N LEU A 118 20.51 -32.22 2.58
CA LEU A 118 19.31 -33.06 2.56
C LEU A 118 18.02 -32.48 1.97
N LEU A 119 18.02 -31.84 0.80
CA LEU A 119 16.74 -31.60 0.10
C LEU A 119 16.87 -31.83 -1.41
N SER A 120 16.01 -32.68 -1.98
CA SER A 120 15.88 -32.88 -3.42
C SER A 120 15.26 -31.66 -4.10
N ALA A 121 15.48 -31.48 -5.40
CA ALA A 121 14.85 -30.41 -6.18
C ALA A 121 13.30 -30.44 -6.08
N ASP A 122 12.71 -31.62 -5.89
CA ASP A 122 11.27 -31.79 -5.72
C ASP A 122 10.77 -31.22 -4.40
N LEU A 123 11.57 -31.31 -3.35
CA LEU A 123 11.22 -30.77 -2.03
C LEU A 123 11.26 -29.25 -2.00
N LEU A 124 12.22 -28.67 -2.71
CA LEU A 124 12.30 -27.22 -2.94
C LEU A 124 11.10 -26.70 -3.72
N ARG A 125 10.69 -27.44 -4.75
CA ARG A 125 9.47 -27.13 -5.48
C ARG A 125 8.24 -27.25 -4.60
N MET A 126 8.18 -28.25 -3.72
CA MET A 126 7.09 -28.42 -2.76
C MET A 126 7.03 -27.26 -1.76
N ILE A 127 8.15 -26.85 -1.17
CA ILE A 127 8.24 -25.69 -0.27
C ILE A 127 7.80 -24.42 -0.99
N ALA A 128 8.34 -24.14 -2.17
CA ALA A 128 7.97 -22.96 -2.97
C ALA A 128 6.49 -22.99 -3.39
N ASN A 129 5.92 -24.17 -3.66
CA ASN A 129 4.51 -24.32 -4.03
C ASN A 129 3.58 -24.09 -2.83
N ILE A 130 3.85 -24.73 -1.68
CA ILE A 130 3.01 -24.60 -0.48
C ILE A 130 3.10 -23.20 0.13
N SER A 131 4.28 -22.58 0.11
CA SER A 131 4.46 -21.20 0.57
C SER A 131 3.81 -20.15 -0.34
N GLY A 132 3.52 -20.49 -1.60
CA GLY A 132 3.00 -19.55 -2.60
C GLY A 132 4.08 -18.78 -3.37
N CYS A 133 5.36 -19.07 -3.15
CA CYS A 133 6.47 -18.41 -3.85
C CYS A 133 6.68 -18.89 -5.30
N MET A 134 6.21 -20.09 -5.66
CA MET A 134 6.47 -20.71 -6.96
C MET A 134 6.12 -19.82 -8.18
N PRO A 135 4.93 -19.19 -8.26
CA PRO A 135 4.59 -18.32 -9.39
C PRO A 135 5.56 -17.14 -9.53
N TYR A 136 6.05 -16.64 -8.39
CA TYR A 136 6.98 -15.51 -8.29
C TYR A 136 8.44 -15.93 -8.41
N MET A 137 8.75 -17.22 -8.57
CA MET A 137 10.09 -17.74 -8.88
C MET A 137 10.30 -18.12 -10.36
N LEU A 138 9.24 -18.39 -11.12
CA LEU A 138 9.30 -18.76 -12.54
C LEU A 138 9.10 -17.57 -13.50
N PRO A 139 9.93 -17.40 -14.56
CA PRO A 139 9.76 -16.28 -15.50
C PRO A 139 8.36 -16.30 -16.13
N PRO A 140 7.65 -15.15 -16.21
CA PRO A 140 6.35 -15.09 -16.85
C PRO A 140 6.46 -15.39 -18.34
N LYS A 141 5.41 -16.00 -18.90
CA LYS A 141 5.31 -16.19 -20.35
C LYS A 141 4.96 -14.86 -21.01
N CYS A 142 5.78 -14.42 -21.96
CA CYS A 142 5.56 -13.15 -22.64
C CYS A 142 4.64 -13.30 -23.85
N PRO A 143 3.52 -12.56 -23.93
CA PRO A 143 2.69 -12.55 -25.11
C PRO A 143 3.45 -11.99 -26.30
N ASN A 144 3.34 -12.65 -27.46
CA ASN A 144 3.97 -12.23 -28.71
C ASN A 144 2.89 -11.85 -29.73
N ASN A 145 2.11 -10.84 -29.38
CA ASN A 145 1.04 -10.28 -30.19
C ASN A 145 1.26 -8.76 -30.37
N CYS A 146 0.49 -8.13 -31.26
CA CYS A 146 0.61 -6.69 -31.52
C CYS A 146 0.38 -5.84 -30.26
N LEU A 147 -0.56 -6.22 -29.38
CA LEU A 147 -0.81 -5.53 -28.10
C LEU A 147 0.44 -5.46 -27.22
N ALA A 148 1.11 -6.59 -27.02
CA ALA A 148 2.33 -6.69 -26.21
C ALA A 148 3.54 -5.96 -26.83
N ASN A 149 3.46 -5.65 -28.12
CA ASN A 149 4.44 -4.82 -28.81
C ASN A 149 4.08 -3.32 -28.74
N LYS A 150 2.81 -2.97 -28.66
CA LYS A 150 2.31 -1.59 -28.65
C LYS A 150 2.24 -0.97 -27.25
N TYR A 151 1.85 -1.74 -26.23
CA TYR A 151 1.61 -1.26 -24.87
C TYR A 151 2.36 -2.06 -23.80
N ARG A 152 2.60 -1.41 -22.67
CA ARG A 152 3.22 -2.01 -21.48
C ARG A 152 2.22 -2.89 -20.74
N LEU A 153 2.67 -4.04 -20.25
CA LEU A 153 1.94 -4.76 -19.22
C LEU A 153 1.94 -3.94 -17.92
N ILE A 154 0.85 -3.99 -17.15
CA ILE A 154 0.73 -3.25 -15.89
C ILE A 154 1.80 -3.63 -14.86
N THR A 155 2.26 -4.88 -14.90
CA THR A 155 3.30 -5.39 -14.00
C THR A 155 4.73 -5.02 -14.43
N GLY A 156 4.90 -4.33 -15.56
CA GLY A 156 6.22 -4.05 -16.16
C GLY A 156 6.93 -5.30 -16.72
N ALA A 157 6.39 -6.50 -16.52
CA ALA A 157 6.95 -7.73 -17.06
C ALA A 157 7.02 -7.70 -18.59
N CYS A 158 7.93 -8.48 -19.16
CA CYS A 158 8.10 -8.62 -20.61
C CYS A 158 8.49 -7.34 -21.36
N ASN A 159 8.90 -6.29 -20.64
CA ASN A 159 9.60 -5.16 -21.24
C ASN A 159 10.87 -5.66 -21.93
N ASN A 160 11.73 -6.35 -21.18
CA ASN A 160 12.83 -7.12 -21.73
C ASN A 160 12.33 -8.52 -22.14
N ARG A 161 12.56 -8.92 -23.39
CA ARG A 161 12.09 -10.20 -23.93
C ARG A 161 12.97 -11.39 -23.53
N GLU A 162 14.26 -11.18 -23.28
CA GLU A 162 15.22 -12.21 -22.86
C GLU A 162 15.20 -12.41 -21.34
N HIS A 163 14.96 -11.32 -20.60
CA HIS A 163 14.85 -11.30 -19.16
C HIS A 163 13.49 -10.71 -18.72
N PRO A 164 12.38 -11.47 -18.83
CA PRO A 164 11.01 -10.97 -18.63
C PRO A 164 10.69 -10.31 -17.29
N ARG A 165 11.56 -10.46 -16.29
CA ARG A 165 11.39 -9.93 -14.93
C ARG A 165 12.16 -8.65 -14.66
N TRP A 166 13.08 -8.25 -15.53
CA TRP A 166 13.85 -7.02 -15.30
C TRP A 166 12.92 -5.81 -15.32
N GLY A 167 12.92 -5.07 -14.21
CA GLY A 167 12.03 -3.93 -13.97
C GLY A 167 10.57 -4.26 -13.64
N ALA A 168 10.21 -5.54 -13.53
CA ALA A 168 8.84 -5.94 -13.20
C ALA A 168 8.52 -5.73 -11.71
N SER A 169 7.26 -5.46 -11.40
CA SER A 169 6.77 -5.36 -10.03
C SER A 169 6.87 -6.69 -9.30
N ASN A 170 6.97 -6.60 -7.97
CA ASN A 170 7.12 -7.73 -7.06
C ASN A 170 8.33 -8.63 -7.35
N THR A 171 9.42 -8.01 -7.81
CA THR A 171 10.71 -8.67 -7.98
C THR A 171 11.76 -8.07 -7.06
N ALA A 172 12.90 -8.75 -6.88
CA ALA A 172 13.97 -8.24 -6.04
C ALA A 172 14.58 -6.96 -6.62
N LEU A 173 14.89 -5.98 -5.76
CA LEU A 173 15.77 -4.87 -6.11
C LEU A 173 17.12 -5.41 -6.60
N THR A 174 17.73 -4.75 -7.59
CA THR A 174 19.03 -5.21 -8.10
C THR A 174 20.18 -4.76 -7.21
N ARG A 175 21.24 -5.58 -7.14
CA ARG A 175 22.48 -5.30 -6.41
C ARG A 175 23.57 -4.89 -7.39
N TRP A 176 24.11 -3.69 -7.23
CA TRP A 176 25.32 -3.26 -7.95
C TRP A 176 26.61 -3.60 -7.20
N LEU A 177 26.51 -3.76 -5.87
CA LEU A 177 27.56 -4.31 -5.02
C LEU A 177 26.96 -5.45 -4.18
N PRO A 178 27.76 -6.47 -3.81
CA PRO A 178 27.33 -7.50 -2.88
C PRO A 178 26.80 -6.91 -1.56
N PRO A 179 25.73 -7.47 -0.98
CA PRO A 179 25.21 -6.99 0.30
C PRO A 179 26.19 -7.28 1.45
N ALA A 180 26.18 -6.40 2.45
CA ALA A 180 27.00 -6.47 3.65
C ALA A 180 26.12 -6.70 4.88
N TYR A 181 25.85 -7.96 5.20
CA TYR A 181 25.17 -8.41 6.44
C TYR A 181 26.20 -8.90 7.46
N GLU A 182 25.87 -8.88 8.76
CA GLU A 182 26.77 -9.34 9.84
C GLU A 182 27.13 -10.82 9.72
N ASP A 183 26.16 -11.65 9.34
CA ASP A 183 26.32 -13.08 9.13
C ASP A 183 26.58 -13.44 7.65
N GLY A 184 26.75 -12.42 6.79
CA GLY A 184 26.87 -12.59 5.35
C GLY A 184 25.58 -13.05 4.63
N ILE A 185 24.47 -13.23 5.35
CA ILE A 185 23.23 -13.80 4.79
C ILE A 185 22.05 -12.86 4.97
N SER A 186 21.66 -12.53 6.20
CA SER A 186 20.42 -11.80 6.47
C SER A 186 20.40 -10.95 7.74
N GLN A 187 21.38 -11.07 8.64
CA GLN A 187 21.45 -10.25 9.86
C GLN A 187 21.93 -8.83 9.52
N PRO A 188 21.10 -7.79 9.75
CA PRO A 188 21.47 -6.40 9.51
C PRO A 188 22.73 -5.97 10.23
N LYS A 189 23.38 -4.91 9.73
CA LYS A 189 24.45 -4.25 10.47
C LYS A 189 23.92 -3.59 11.75
N GLY A 190 24.61 -3.76 12.87
CA GLY A 190 24.17 -3.32 14.19
C GLY A 190 23.16 -4.25 14.87
N TRP A 191 22.99 -5.48 14.36
CA TRP A 191 22.12 -6.48 14.97
C TRP A 191 22.70 -7.00 16.28
N ASN A 192 24.00 -7.31 16.30
CA ASN A 192 24.72 -7.74 17.50
C ASN A 192 25.46 -6.56 18.14
N PRO A 193 25.18 -6.19 19.40
CA PRO A 193 25.71 -4.97 20.01
C PRO A 193 27.24 -4.98 20.22
N ASN A 194 27.86 -6.17 20.20
CA ASN A 194 29.30 -6.36 20.40
C ASN A 194 30.04 -6.71 19.11
N PHE A 195 29.40 -6.56 17.94
CA PHE A 195 30.02 -6.86 16.66
C PHE A 195 30.77 -5.64 16.13
N PHE A 196 32.08 -5.81 15.88
CA PHE A 196 32.94 -4.76 15.38
C PHE A 196 32.94 -4.72 13.85
N PHE A 197 32.77 -3.53 13.29
CA PHE A 197 32.95 -3.23 11.87
C PHE A 197 34.21 -2.39 11.72
N ASN A 198 35.18 -2.86 10.91
CA ASN A 198 36.43 -2.13 10.67
C ASN A 198 37.12 -1.61 11.96
N GLY A 199 37.05 -2.39 13.05
CA GLY A 199 37.68 -2.07 14.33
C GLY A 199 36.86 -1.19 15.30
N SER A 200 35.64 -0.77 14.96
CA SER A 200 34.75 -0.02 15.86
C SER A 200 33.31 -0.55 15.88
N LEU A 201 32.56 -0.21 16.92
CA LEU A 201 31.12 -0.46 16.95
C LEU A 201 30.39 0.58 16.10
N LEU A 202 29.29 0.20 15.45
CA LEU A 202 28.45 1.17 14.74
C LEU A 202 27.68 2.05 15.74
N PRO A 203 27.55 3.36 15.48
CA PRO A 203 26.78 4.24 16.35
C PRO A 203 25.29 3.92 16.29
N LEU A 204 24.57 4.25 17.37
CA LEU A 204 23.11 4.21 17.37
C LEU A 204 22.59 5.25 16.36
N VAL A 205 21.68 4.83 15.47
CA VAL A 205 21.18 5.70 14.40
C VAL A 205 20.51 6.98 14.92
N ARG A 206 19.86 6.91 16.08
CA ARG A 206 19.27 8.08 16.74
C ARG A 206 20.31 9.09 17.23
N GLU A 207 21.46 8.62 17.69
CA GLU A 207 22.55 9.49 18.10
C GLU A 207 23.15 10.23 16.90
N VAL A 208 23.27 9.54 15.76
CA VAL A 208 23.67 10.15 14.48
C VAL A 208 22.68 11.25 14.10
N THR A 209 21.36 11.00 14.20
CA THR A 209 20.37 12.04 13.93
C THR A 209 20.56 13.26 14.83
N ARG A 210 20.60 13.05 16.15
CA ARG A 210 20.65 14.15 17.13
C ARG A 210 21.93 14.99 17.05
N LYS A 211 23.08 14.35 16.79
CA LYS A 211 24.37 15.05 16.77
C LYS A 211 24.69 15.69 15.41
N ILE A 212 24.25 15.09 14.30
CA ILE A 212 24.68 15.48 12.94
C ILE A 212 23.52 16.02 12.09
N ILE A 213 22.38 15.34 12.05
CA ILE A 213 21.36 15.55 11.00
C ILE A 213 20.30 16.59 11.41
N HIS A 214 19.90 16.58 12.68
CA HIS A 214 18.80 17.39 13.21
C HIS A 214 19.05 18.90 13.07
N ALA A 215 18.02 19.63 12.64
CA ALA A 215 17.93 21.09 12.61
C ALA A 215 16.59 21.55 13.20
N SER A 216 16.56 22.70 13.90
CA SER A 216 15.28 23.32 14.26
C SER A 216 14.62 23.94 13.03
N ASN A 217 13.31 24.16 13.09
CA ASN A 217 12.55 24.74 11.97
C ASN A 217 13.05 26.15 11.60
N GLU A 218 13.50 26.93 12.57
CA GLU A 218 13.98 28.31 12.38
C GLU A 218 15.37 28.37 11.73
N ALA A 219 16.14 27.29 11.81
CA ALA A 219 17.48 27.20 11.23
C ALA A 219 17.45 26.87 9.72
N VAL A 220 16.30 26.42 9.21
CA VAL A 220 16.14 25.94 7.83
C VAL A 220 16.44 27.04 6.81
N THR A 221 17.35 26.74 5.89
CA THR A 221 17.71 27.60 4.76
C THR A 221 16.85 27.30 3.54
N GLU A 222 16.27 28.35 2.97
CA GLU A 222 15.46 28.31 1.76
C GLU A 222 16.35 28.21 0.51
N ASP A 223 15.89 27.45 -0.48
CA ASP A 223 16.49 27.37 -1.80
C ASP A 223 16.13 28.63 -2.62
N ASN A 224 17.15 29.29 -3.16
CA ASN A 224 16.97 30.52 -3.93
C ASN A 224 16.83 30.29 -5.44
N LEU A 225 16.93 29.05 -5.92
CA LEU A 225 16.80 28.70 -7.34
C LEU A 225 15.54 27.89 -7.63
N TYR A 226 15.10 27.06 -6.70
CA TYR A 226 14.03 26.10 -6.95
C TYR A 226 12.83 26.28 -6.02
N SER A 227 11.64 26.16 -6.61
CA SER A 227 10.37 26.15 -5.90
C SER A 227 10.12 24.81 -5.22
N ASP A 228 9.24 24.77 -4.22
CA ASP A 228 8.96 23.58 -3.41
C ASP A 228 8.46 22.38 -4.24
N ILE A 229 7.86 22.62 -5.42
CA ILE A 229 7.42 21.54 -6.32
C ILE A 229 8.57 20.62 -6.78
N ILE A 230 9.83 21.07 -6.74
CA ILE A 230 10.98 20.20 -7.04
C ILE A 230 11.07 19.03 -6.06
N MET A 231 10.77 19.27 -4.78
CA MET A 231 10.74 18.22 -3.75
C MET A 231 9.53 17.31 -3.96
N VAL A 232 8.35 17.89 -4.20
CA VAL A 232 7.10 17.15 -4.41
C VAL A 232 7.21 16.20 -5.61
N TRP A 233 7.76 16.68 -6.73
CA TRP A 233 8.00 15.85 -7.92
C TRP A 233 9.02 14.74 -7.65
N GLY A 234 10.08 15.04 -6.89
CA GLY A 234 11.07 14.05 -6.48
C GLY A 234 10.45 12.89 -5.68
N GLN A 235 9.59 13.21 -4.70
CA GLN A 235 8.84 12.20 -3.95
C GLN A 235 7.90 11.41 -4.88
N TYR A 236 7.10 12.11 -5.70
CA TYR A 236 6.13 11.49 -6.60
C TYR A 236 6.78 10.50 -7.58
N ILE A 237 7.90 10.87 -8.22
CA ILE A 237 8.61 10.00 -9.15
C ILE A 237 9.38 8.88 -8.43
N SER A 238 9.85 9.11 -7.20
CA SER A 238 10.38 8.02 -6.36
C SER A 238 9.33 6.92 -6.16
N HIS A 239 8.07 7.32 -6.00
CA HIS A 239 6.93 6.43 -5.84
C HIS A 239 6.49 5.76 -7.15
N ASP A 240 7.03 6.14 -8.31
CA ASP A 240 6.84 5.40 -9.57
C ASP A 240 7.89 4.29 -9.74
N ILE A 241 9.09 4.50 -9.22
CA ILE A 241 10.24 3.59 -9.45
C ILE A 241 10.32 2.49 -8.39
N SER A 242 9.99 2.80 -7.13
CA SER A 242 10.17 1.80 -6.06
C SER A 242 9.30 1.96 -4.82
N PHE A 243 8.94 0.81 -4.27
CA PHE A 243 8.30 0.63 -2.97
C PHE A 243 8.80 -0.67 -2.36
N THR A 244 9.31 -0.63 -1.13
CA THR A 244 9.70 -1.85 -0.42
C THR A 244 8.71 -2.11 0.73
N PRO A 245 7.82 -3.10 0.58
CA PRO A 245 6.93 -3.55 1.65
C PRO A 245 7.68 -3.89 2.93
N GLN A 246 7.04 -3.62 4.07
CA GLN A 246 7.52 -4.07 5.38
C GLN A 246 6.95 -5.43 5.73
N SER A 247 7.68 -6.15 6.60
CA SER A 247 7.24 -7.46 7.06
C SER A 247 5.88 -7.39 7.75
N THR A 248 5.00 -8.30 7.37
CA THR A 248 3.60 -8.33 7.86
C THR A 248 3.48 -9.00 9.21
N ASN A 249 4.47 -9.85 9.55
CA ASN A 249 4.55 -10.51 10.83
C ASN A 249 4.93 -9.51 11.94
N ARG A 250 3.90 -8.97 12.61
CA ARG A 250 4.07 -7.99 13.70
C ARG A 250 4.44 -8.64 15.03
N ALA A 251 4.22 -9.94 15.18
CA ALA A 251 4.54 -10.70 16.38
C ALA A 251 5.94 -11.32 16.24
N ALA A 252 6.78 -11.07 17.23
CA ALA A 252 8.13 -11.59 17.24
C ALA A 252 8.11 -13.12 17.38
N PHE A 253 8.70 -13.77 16.38
CA PHE A 253 8.59 -15.19 16.02
C PHE A 253 8.74 -16.20 17.16
N LEU A 254 9.47 -15.89 18.23
CA LEU A 254 9.79 -16.84 19.31
C LEU A 254 8.90 -16.71 20.54
N ARG A 255 8.15 -15.60 20.69
CA ARG A 255 7.34 -15.32 21.90
C ARG A 255 5.95 -14.76 21.62
N GLY A 256 5.60 -14.48 20.36
CA GLY A 256 4.32 -13.85 20.00
C GLY A 256 4.19 -12.39 20.47
N VAL A 257 5.29 -11.73 20.79
CA VAL A 257 5.32 -10.36 21.33
C VAL A 257 5.42 -9.37 20.19
N GLU A 258 4.52 -8.39 20.10
CA GLU A 258 4.56 -7.41 19.00
C GLU A 258 5.88 -6.62 18.97
N CYS A 259 6.39 -6.24 17.79
CA CYS A 259 7.60 -5.38 17.69
C CYS A 259 7.43 -4.05 18.42
N LYS A 260 6.19 -3.58 18.61
CA LYS A 260 5.88 -2.39 19.42
C LYS A 260 6.03 -2.65 20.92
N MET A 261 6.03 -3.90 21.37
CA MET A 261 6.10 -4.29 22.78
C MET A 261 7.48 -4.81 23.18
N THR A 262 8.44 -4.90 22.25
CA THR A 262 9.80 -5.38 22.52
C THR A 262 10.87 -4.45 21.93
N CYS A 263 11.96 -4.28 22.67
CA CYS A 263 13.18 -3.63 22.19
C CYS A 263 14.29 -4.65 21.86
N GLU A 264 13.96 -5.94 21.86
CA GLU A 264 14.88 -7.00 21.45
C GLU A 264 14.89 -7.16 19.92
N ASN A 265 16.07 -7.42 19.37
CA ASN A 265 16.21 -7.80 17.97
C ASN A 265 15.66 -9.23 17.79
N GLN A 266 14.60 -9.38 16.99
CA GLN A 266 13.94 -10.65 16.70
C GLN A 266 13.52 -10.69 15.23
N LYS A 267 13.33 -11.87 14.62
CA LYS A 267 12.95 -11.94 13.20
C LYS A 267 11.70 -11.08 12.93
N SER A 268 11.76 -10.27 11.87
CA SER A 268 10.85 -9.15 11.50
C SER A 268 10.96 -7.85 12.33
N CYS A 269 11.50 -7.86 13.56
CA CYS A 269 11.69 -6.68 14.42
C CYS A 269 13.17 -6.25 14.51
N PHE A 270 13.49 -5.00 14.16
CA PHE A 270 14.85 -4.44 14.32
C PHE A 270 14.81 -3.05 14.96
N PRO A 271 14.35 -2.94 16.22
CA PRO A 271 14.03 -1.66 16.87
C PRO A 271 15.22 -0.70 16.95
N ILE A 272 14.92 0.59 16.89
CA ILE A 272 15.92 1.66 16.99
C ILE A 272 16.07 2.03 18.45
N LYS A 273 17.22 1.74 19.05
CA LYS A 273 17.50 2.08 20.45
C LYS A 273 17.54 3.60 20.65
N VAL A 274 16.96 4.07 21.75
CA VAL A 274 17.00 5.47 22.19
C VAL A 274 17.49 5.55 23.63
N PHE A 275 18.07 6.70 24.02
CA PHE A 275 18.51 6.92 25.39
C PHE A 275 17.33 7.30 26.29
N ALA A 276 17.45 7.07 27.60
CA ALA A 276 16.38 7.31 28.57
C ALA A 276 15.88 8.77 28.61
N ASN A 277 16.72 9.73 28.25
CA ASN A 277 16.41 11.17 28.22
C ASN A 277 16.03 11.71 26.83
N ASP A 278 15.81 10.85 25.85
CA ASP A 278 15.41 11.26 24.50
C ASP A 278 13.97 11.79 24.50
N THR A 279 13.69 12.82 23.69
CA THR A 279 12.34 13.39 23.49
C THR A 279 11.35 12.34 22.97
N LEU A 280 11.83 11.35 22.23
CA LEU A 280 11.04 10.24 21.70
C LEU A 280 10.93 9.05 22.67
N SER A 281 11.58 9.13 23.85
CA SER A 281 11.47 8.12 24.91
C SER A 281 10.12 8.26 25.61
N THR A 282 9.05 7.75 25.00
CA THR A 282 7.70 7.71 25.61
C THR A 282 7.62 6.58 26.66
N GLY A 283 8.55 6.55 27.62
CA GLY A 283 8.68 5.49 28.62
C GLY A 283 9.25 4.17 28.08
N ARG A 284 9.93 4.19 26.92
CA ARG A 284 10.56 3.02 26.28
C ARG A 284 11.95 3.36 25.78
N GLU A 285 12.85 2.38 25.88
CA GLU A 285 14.25 2.49 25.45
C GLU A 285 14.45 2.26 23.93
N CYS A 286 13.36 2.21 23.14
CA CYS A 286 13.46 2.10 21.68
C CYS A 286 12.24 2.64 20.92
N MET A 287 12.45 3.00 19.65
CA MET A 287 11.41 3.19 18.64
C MET A 287 11.18 1.89 17.84
N PRO A 288 9.94 1.56 17.49
CA PRO A 288 9.64 0.35 16.72
C PRO A 288 10.15 0.47 15.28
N PHE A 289 10.73 -0.62 14.76
CA PHE A 289 11.14 -0.72 13.38
C PHE A 289 10.94 -2.14 12.86
N TYR A 290 10.28 -2.23 11.70
CA TYR A 290 9.99 -3.48 11.00
C TYR A 290 10.93 -3.63 9.82
N ARG A 291 11.53 -4.82 9.69
CA ARG A 291 12.40 -5.17 8.56
C ARG A 291 11.60 -5.20 7.26
N SER A 292 12.27 -4.91 6.15
CA SER A 292 11.68 -5.02 4.81
C SER A 292 11.41 -6.47 4.43
N SER A 293 10.32 -6.71 3.71
CA SER A 293 9.96 -8.05 3.23
C SER A 293 11.03 -8.58 2.26
N PRO A 294 11.42 -9.86 2.39
CA PRO A 294 12.38 -10.47 1.48
C PRO A 294 11.70 -10.87 0.16
N ALA A 295 12.49 -11.01 -0.89
CA ALA A 295 12.09 -11.68 -2.12
C ALA A 295 12.21 -13.21 -1.97
N CYS A 296 11.27 -13.95 -2.56
CA CYS A 296 11.28 -15.41 -2.59
C CYS A 296 12.61 -15.96 -3.16
N GLY A 297 13.16 -16.99 -2.52
CA GLY A 297 14.42 -17.66 -2.88
C GLY A 297 15.73 -17.05 -2.36
N THR A 298 15.71 -16.14 -1.38
CA THR A 298 16.88 -15.38 -0.87
C THR A 298 17.03 -15.40 0.67
N GLY A 299 18.23 -15.11 1.20
CA GLY A 299 18.45 -15.06 2.65
C GLY A 299 18.45 -16.44 3.31
N ASP A 300 17.85 -16.57 4.51
CA ASP A 300 17.89 -17.79 5.34
C ASP A 300 17.35 -19.05 4.65
N HIS A 301 16.48 -18.89 3.64
CA HIS A 301 15.96 -20.01 2.87
C HIS A 301 16.78 -20.36 1.63
N SER A 302 17.76 -19.53 1.23
CA SER A 302 18.66 -19.82 0.10
C SER A 302 19.49 -21.09 0.30
N ILE A 303 19.73 -21.48 1.55
CA ILE A 303 20.45 -22.70 1.94
C ILE A 303 19.76 -23.95 1.37
N LEU A 304 18.45 -23.85 1.09
CA LEU A 304 17.71 -24.94 0.47
C LEU A 304 17.83 -24.93 -1.07
N PHE A 305 17.99 -23.78 -1.73
CA PHE A 305 17.74 -23.62 -3.18
C PHE A 305 18.97 -23.66 -4.11
N GLY A 306 20.12 -24.20 -3.70
CA GLY A 306 21.26 -24.27 -4.64
C GLY A 306 22.56 -24.89 -4.14
N ASN A 307 23.51 -25.01 -5.08
CA ASN A 307 24.85 -25.56 -4.91
C ASN A 307 25.66 -24.72 -3.89
N LEU A 308 26.39 -25.39 -3.00
CA LEU A 308 27.11 -24.88 -1.82
C LEU A 308 28.14 -23.75 -2.06
N SER A 309 28.38 -23.33 -3.30
CA SER A 309 29.35 -22.29 -3.65
C SER A 309 28.79 -20.87 -3.69
N ALA A 310 27.47 -20.67 -3.60
CA ALA A 310 26.86 -19.33 -3.59
C ALA A 310 25.56 -19.29 -2.78
N LEU A 311 25.67 -19.14 -1.46
CA LEU A 311 24.54 -18.67 -0.64
C LEU A 311 23.99 -17.39 -1.25
N LYS A 312 22.67 -17.29 -1.45
CA LYS A 312 22.04 -16.04 -1.92
C LYS A 312 21.66 -15.20 -0.70
N PRO A 313 22.33 -14.07 -0.42
CA PRO A 313 21.97 -13.22 0.71
C PRO A 313 20.54 -12.67 0.56
N ARG A 314 19.98 -12.12 1.64
CA ARG A 314 18.62 -11.57 1.67
C ARG A 314 18.50 -10.39 0.70
N GLU A 315 17.55 -10.49 -0.22
CA GLU A 315 17.18 -9.41 -1.12
C GLU A 315 15.80 -8.88 -0.81
N GLN A 316 15.63 -7.55 -0.87
CA GLN A 316 14.35 -6.91 -0.62
C GLN A 316 13.53 -6.80 -1.91
N ILE A 317 12.23 -6.97 -1.78
CA ILE A 317 11.28 -6.86 -2.90
C ILE A 317 10.98 -5.39 -3.25
N ASN A 318 10.83 -5.11 -4.53
CA ASN A 318 10.19 -3.91 -5.04
C ASN A 318 8.74 -4.25 -5.43
N GLY A 319 7.76 -3.67 -4.74
CA GLY A 319 6.33 -3.88 -5.01
C GLY A 319 5.81 -3.13 -6.25
N LEU A 320 6.64 -2.30 -6.89
CA LEU A 320 6.29 -1.51 -8.07
C LEU A 320 7.11 -1.90 -9.28
N THR A 321 6.64 -1.50 -10.48
CA THR A 321 7.51 -1.53 -11.66
C THR A 321 8.70 -0.60 -11.41
N SER A 322 9.84 -0.86 -12.04
CA SER A 322 11.00 0.06 -11.94
C SER A 322 10.94 1.19 -12.95
N PHE A 323 10.09 1.07 -13.97
CA PHE A 323 10.06 1.99 -15.11
C PHE A 323 9.43 3.33 -14.72
N LEU A 324 9.77 4.38 -15.46
CA LEU A 324 8.99 5.61 -15.45
C LEU A 324 7.78 5.40 -16.36
N ASP A 325 6.73 4.78 -15.83
CA ASP A 325 5.53 4.40 -16.58
C ASP A 325 4.20 4.82 -15.94
N ALA A 326 4.26 5.75 -14.99
CA ALA A 326 3.11 6.30 -14.27
C ALA A 326 2.32 5.23 -13.50
N SER A 327 3.02 4.25 -12.94
CA SER A 327 2.45 3.25 -12.04
C SER A 327 1.81 3.89 -10.79
N THR A 328 2.23 5.10 -10.40
CA THR A 328 1.57 5.95 -9.39
C THR A 328 0.13 6.32 -9.74
N VAL A 329 -0.24 6.27 -11.02
CA VAL A 329 -1.58 6.57 -11.54
C VAL A 329 -2.35 5.27 -11.82
N TYR A 330 -1.67 4.29 -12.44
CA TYR A 330 -2.34 3.11 -13.02
C TYR A 330 -2.26 1.85 -12.16
N GLY A 331 -1.38 1.83 -11.15
CA GLY A 331 -1.07 0.65 -10.36
C GLY A 331 0.07 -0.17 -10.97
N SER A 332 0.59 -1.09 -10.18
CA SER A 332 1.64 -2.05 -10.58
C SER A 332 1.14 -3.50 -10.65
N THR A 333 -0.17 -3.71 -10.47
CA THR A 333 -0.79 -5.03 -10.59
C THR A 333 -2.15 -4.95 -11.30
N PRO A 334 -2.60 -6.04 -11.95
CA PRO A 334 -3.88 -6.07 -12.66
C PRO A 334 -5.08 -5.80 -11.74
N ALA A 335 -5.02 -6.23 -10.48
CA ALA A 335 -6.11 -6.01 -9.53
C ALA A 335 -6.31 -4.52 -9.22
N VAL A 336 -5.23 -3.76 -9.04
CA VAL A 336 -5.27 -2.32 -8.77
C VAL A 336 -5.71 -1.55 -10.00
N GLU A 337 -5.17 -1.88 -11.17
CA GLU A 337 -5.59 -1.29 -12.45
C GLU A 337 -7.10 -1.46 -12.65
N ASN A 338 -7.63 -2.65 -12.39
CA ASN A 338 -9.06 -2.92 -12.49
C ASN A 338 -9.88 -2.07 -11.51
N LYS A 339 -9.42 -1.92 -10.26
CA LYS A 339 -10.10 -1.08 -9.27
C LYS A 339 -10.09 0.40 -9.62
N LEU A 340 -9.07 0.90 -10.30
CA LEU A 340 -8.91 2.33 -10.62
C LEU A 340 -9.68 2.73 -11.88
N ARG A 341 -10.03 1.78 -12.76
CA ARG A 341 -10.68 2.06 -14.05
C ARG A 341 -12.20 2.18 -13.94
N ASN A 342 -12.77 3.08 -14.73
CA ASN A 342 -14.21 3.20 -14.89
C ASN A 342 -14.69 2.42 -16.12
N PHE A 343 -15.03 1.14 -15.92
CA PHE A 343 -15.54 0.26 -16.98
C PHE A 343 -16.99 0.55 -17.41
N THR A 344 -17.70 1.45 -16.71
CA THR A 344 -19.06 1.85 -17.12
C THR A 344 -19.06 2.85 -18.28
N SER A 345 -17.95 3.60 -18.44
CA SER A 345 -17.78 4.55 -19.53
C SER A 345 -17.11 3.92 -20.75
N LYS A 346 -17.56 4.30 -21.94
CA LYS A 346 -16.92 3.94 -23.22
C LYS A 346 -15.73 4.84 -23.58
N GLU A 347 -15.37 5.78 -22.71
CA GLU A 347 -14.31 6.75 -22.93
C GLU A 347 -12.97 6.31 -22.32
N GLY A 348 -12.90 5.13 -21.67
CA GLY A 348 -11.64 4.61 -21.11
C GLY A 348 -11.12 5.41 -19.91
N LEU A 349 -12.02 5.92 -19.07
CA LEU A 349 -11.69 6.81 -17.93
C LEU A 349 -11.17 6.04 -16.71
N LEU A 350 -10.49 6.76 -15.82
CA LEU A 350 -10.27 6.37 -14.42
C LEU A 350 -11.46 6.77 -13.56
N ARG A 351 -11.69 6.02 -12.47
CA ARG A 351 -12.69 6.35 -11.43
C ARG A 351 -12.28 7.61 -10.70
N THR A 352 -13.29 8.32 -10.23
CA THR A 352 -13.15 9.59 -9.50
C THR A 352 -13.95 9.53 -8.22
N ASN A 353 -13.73 10.50 -7.34
CA ASN A 353 -14.59 10.68 -6.18
C ASN A 353 -16.03 10.97 -6.65
N VAL A 354 -17.01 10.40 -5.94
CA VAL A 354 -18.43 10.59 -6.22
C VAL A 354 -19.12 11.52 -5.21
N GLN A 355 -18.45 11.81 -4.09
CA GLN A 355 -18.99 12.61 -2.99
C GLN A 355 -18.50 14.06 -3.04
N TYR A 356 -17.21 14.27 -3.35
CA TYR A 356 -16.56 15.57 -3.29
C TYR A 356 -15.96 15.97 -4.64
N TYR A 357 -16.04 17.27 -4.94
CA TYR A 357 -15.47 17.91 -6.13
C TYR A 357 -14.73 19.18 -5.74
N ASP A 358 -13.73 19.55 -6.53
CA ASP A 358 -12.92 20.75 -6.37
C ASP A 358 -13.29 21.75 -7.46
N ASN A 359 -14.27 22.61 -7.19
CA ASN A 359 -14.78 23.58 -8.17
C ASN A 359 -15.11 22.89 -9.52
N ASP A 360 -16.00 21.90 -9.46
CA ASP A 360 -16.42 21.00 -10.57
C ASP A 360 -15.32 20.10 -11.17
N ARG A 361 -14.11 20.07 -10.58
CA ARG A 361 -13.03 19.15 -10.99
C ARG A 361 -12.96 17.92 -10.08
N GLU A 362 -12.49 16.83 -10.66
CA GLU A 362 -12.53 15.53 -10.01
C GLU A 362 -11.44 15.38 -8.92
N TYR A 363 -11.78 14.74 -7.80
CA TYR A 363 -10.81 14.19 -6.85
C TYR A 363 -10.56 12.70 -7.14
N LEU A 364 -9.48 12.16 -6.57
CA LEU A 364 -9.25 10.71 -6.49
C LEU A 364 -10.42 10.01 -5.77
N PRO A 365 -10.77 8.76 -6.16
CA PRO A 365 -11.72 7.97 -5.40
C PRO A 365 -11.19 7.68 -3.99
N PHE A 366 -12.09 7.41 -3.03
CA PHE A 366 -11.67 6.90 -1.72
C PHE A 366 -11.31 5.42 -1.79
N VAL A 367 -10.51 4.98 -0.81
CA VAL A 367 -10.24 3.55 -0.61
C VAL A 367 -11.53 2.78 -0.28
N ASP A 368 -11.63 1.53 -0.76
CA ASP A 368 -12.83 0.70 -0.52
C ASP A 368 -12.93 0.22 0.95
N GLN A 369 -11.80 0.21 1.68
CA GLN A 369 -11.74 -0.21 3.09
C GLN A 369 -11.96 0.98 4.01
N VAL A 370 -13.12 1.00 4.67
CA VAL A 370 -13.53 2.06 5.59
C VAL A 370 -13.90 1.49 6.97
N PRO A 371 -13.61 2.20 8.08
CA PRO A 371 -12.91 3.49 8.15
C PRO A 371 -11.42 3.34 7.78
N SER A 372 -10.93 4.22 6.91
CA SER A 372 -9.51 4.28 6.53
C SER A 372 -8.69 4.93 7.66
N PRO A 373 -7.37 4.84 7.66
CA PRO A 373 -6.56 5.36 8.76
C PRO A 373 -6.24 6.85 8.67
N CYS A 374 -6.74 7.55 7.66
CA CYS A 374 -6.46 8.97 7.51
C CYS A 374 -6.98 9.79 8.71
N ALA A 375 -6.20 10.81 9.08
CA ALA A 375 -6.56 11.79 10.09
C ALA A 375 -7.87 12.48 9.71
N GLN A 376 -8.69 12.80 10.71
CA GLN A 376 -9.97 13.47 10.54
C GLN A 376 -9.89 14.90 11.04
N ASP A 377 -10.81 15.73 10.58
CA ASP A 377 -10.97 17.11 11.06
C ASP A 377 -11.46 17.07 12.52
N PRO A 378 -10.68 17.61 13.48
CA PRO A 378 -11.03 17.58 14.90
C PRO A 378 -12.30 18.39 15.23
N ASN A 379 -12.73 19.29 14.33
CA ASN A 379 -13.90 20.14 14.52
C ASN A 379 -15.15 19.62 13.80
N SER A 380 -15.06 18.48 13.11
CA SER A 380 -16.18 17.91 12.34
C SER A 380 -16.99 16.89 13.12
N ASP A 381 -18.28 16.79 12.80
CA ASP A 381 -19.14 15.72 13.32
C ASP A 381 -18.63 14.35 12.83
N GLU A 382 -18.68 13.32 13.67
CA GLU A 382 -18.22 11.96 13.35
C GLU A 382 -18.88 11.36 12.09
N ALA A 383 -20.03 11.89 11.67
CA ALA A 383 -20.76 11.46 10.48
C ALA A 383 -20.13 11.90 9.13
N GLU A 384 -19.25 12.92 9.12
CA GLU A 384 -18.68 13.50 7.90
C GLU A 384 -17.22 13.05 7.65
N ARG A 385 -16.95 11.77 7.90
CA ARG A 385 -15.62 11.17 7.80
C ARG A 385 -15.03 11.28 6.39
N ILE A 386 -13.81 11.79 6.28
CA ILE A 386 -13.05 11.87 5.03
C ILE A 386 -12.01 10.76 4.98
N GLU A 387 -12.13 9.88 4.00
CA GLU A 387 -11.25 8.72 3.88
C GLU A 387 -9.98 9.02 3.07
N CYS A 388 -8.98 8.13 3.18
CA CYS A 388 -7.80 8.17 2.33
C CYS A 388 -8.18 8.01 0.85
N PHE A 389 -7.43 8.69 -0.01
CA PHE A 389 -7.56 8.56 -1.45
C PHE A 389 -6.91 7.27 -1.97
N MET A 390 -7.51 6.69 -3.00
CA MET A 390 -7.02 5.55 -3.76
C MET A 390 -6.38 6.04 -5.06
N ALA A 391 -5.18 5.54 -5.34
CA ALA A 391 -4.43 5.79 -6.57
C ALA A 391 -3.64 4.53 -6.96
N GLY A 392 -2.78 4.61 -7.98
CA GLY A 392 -1.89 3.51 -8.36
C GLY A 392 -0.81 3.17 -7.31
N ASP A 393 -0.55 4.09 -6.38
CA ASP A 393 0.36 3.90 -5.25
C ASP A 393 -0.36 4.13 -3.91
N SER A 394 -0.11 3.24 -2.94
CA SER A 394 -0.78 3.25 -1.63
C SER A 394 -0.33 4.40 -0.72
N ARG A 395 0.75 5.11 -1.06
CA ARG A 395 1.24 6.28 -0.30
C ARG A 395 0.66 7.59 -0.81
N SER A 396 -0.27 7.57 -1.77
CA SER A 396 -0.83 8.78 -2.38
C SER A 396 -1.40 9.80 -1.38
N SER A 397 -1.89 9.34 -0.21
CA SER A 397 -2.41 10.18 0.87
C SER A 397 -1.39 10.52 1.97
N GLU A 398 -0.10 10.22 1.79
CA GLU A 398 0.93 10.45 2.82
C GLU A 398 1.00 11.93 3.25
N VAL A 399 0.98 12.85 2.29
CA VAL A 399 0.93 14.30 2.51
C VAL A 399 0.08 14.95 1.43
N ILE A 400 -0.61 16.05 1.76
CA ILE A 400 -1.54 16.73 0.85
C ILE A 400 -0.92 17.20 -0.48
N SER A 401 0.37 17.56 -0.49
CA SER A 401 1.09 17.96 -1.71
C SER A 401 1.29 16.78 -2.67
N LEU A 402 1.55 15.58 -2.14
CA LEU A 402 1.62 14.35 -2.92
C LEU A 402 0.23 13.98 -3.47
N THR A 403 -0.82 14.06 -2.64
CA THR A 403 -2.20 13.82 -3.07
C THR A 403 -2.60 14.76 -4.22
N ALA A 404 -2.21 16.03 -4.15
CA ALA A 404 -2.46 17.01 -5.23
C ALA A 404 -1.79 16.58 -6.54
N MET A 405 -0.54 16.10 -6.49
CA MET A 405 0.15 15.58 -7.67
C MET A 405 -0.55 14.34 -8.26
N HIS A 406 -0.96 13.37 -7.43
CA HIS A 406 -1.74 12.22 -7.92
C HIS A 406 -3.07 12.65 -8.56
N THR A 407 -3.75 13.65 -7.99
CA THR A 407 -5.02 14.16 -8.51
C THR A 407 -4.83 14.88 -9.85
N LEU A 408 -3.74 15.64 -10.04
CA LEU A 408 -3.41 16.25 -11.34
C LEU A 408 -3.29 15.21 -12.45
N TRP A 409 -2.60 14.10 -12.19
CA TRP A 409 -2.39 13.06 -13.19
C TRP A 409 -3.62 12.19 -13.46
N LEU A 410 -4.50 12.01 -12.47
CA LEU A 410 -5.85 11.46 -12.69
C LEU A 410 -6.64 12.33 -13.65
N ARG A 411 -6.69 13.65 -13.39
CA ARG A 411 -7.39 14.62 -14.23
C ARG A 411 -6.81 14.63 -15.65
N GLU A 412 -5.49 14.60 -15.78
CA GLU A 412 -4.82 14.58 -17.09
C GLU A 412 -5.18 13.33 -17.89
N HIS A 413 -5.18 12.15 -17.27
CA HIS A 413 -5.62 10.92 -17.94
C HIS A 413 -7.05 11.08 -18.48
N ASN A 414 -7.98 11.51 -17.63
CA ASN A 414 -9.39 11.66 -18.03
C ASN A 414 -9.57 12.74 -19.11
N ARG A 415 -8.79 13.82 -19.08
CA ARG A 415 -8.78 14.86 -20.11
C ARG A 415 -8.31 14.32 -21.46
N LEU A 416 -7.19 13.59 -21.47
CA LEU A 416 -6.65 12.93 -22.66
C LEU A 416 -7.62 11.88 -23.21
N ALA A 417 -8.17 11.04 -22.35
CA ALA A 417 -9.10 9.97 -22.73
C ALA A 417 -10.36 10.53 -23.43
N LYS A 418 -11.01 11.55 -22.83
CA LYS A 418 -12.16 12.25 -23.44
C LYS A 418 -11.79 12.85 -24.81
N ALA A 419 -10.63 13.51 -24.92
CA ALA A 419 -10.19 14.12 -26.17
C ALA A 419 -9.86 13.10 -27.27
N LEU A 420 -9.15 12.02 -26.93
CA LEU A 420 -8.80 10.94 -27.85
C LEU A 420 -10.04 10.19 -28.33
N LYS A 421 -11.01 9.91 -27.45
CA LYS A 421 -12.28 9.29 -27.84
C LYS A 421 -13.08 10.17 -28.80
N LYS A 422 -13.05 11.49 -28.60
CA LYS A 422 -13.70 12.45 -29.51
C LYS A 422 -13.07 12.45 -30.90
N LEU A 423 -11.73 12.40 -30.98
CA LEU A 423 -10.97 12.34 -32.24
C LEU A 423 -11.14 10.99 -32.95
N ASN A 424 -11.04 9.90 -32.19
CA ASN A 424 -11.06 8.52 -32.68
C ASN A 424 -12.32 7.80 -32.19
N ARG A 425 -13.48 8.15 -32.75
CA ARG A 425 -14.79 7.59 -32.32
C ARG A 425 -14.84 6.06 -32.37
N HIS A 426 -14.08 5.45 -33.28
CA HIS A 426 -14.00 4.01 -33.50
C HIS A 426 -13.16 3.25 -32.46
N TRP A 427 -12.33 3.94 -31.67
CA TRP A 427 -11.54 3.30 -30.61
C TRP A 427 -12.44 2.74 -29.52
N SER A 428 -12.09 1.56 -29.03
CA SER A 428 -12.69 0.98 -27.82
C SER A 428 -12.27 1.75 -26.56
N SER A 429 -12.97 1.52 -25.45
CA SER A 429 -12.56 2.03 -24.13
C SER A 429 -11.13 1.60 -23.77
N GLU A 430 -10.76 0.35 -24.06
CA GLU A 430 -9.41 -0.17 -23.82
C GLU A 430 -8.36 0.56 -24.66
N THR A 431 -8.63 0.78 -25.95
CA THR A 431 -7.70 1.50 -26.81
C THR A 431 -7.47 2.93 -26.31
N VAL A 432 -8.55 3.63 -25.91
CA VAL A 432 -8.45 5.00 -25.36
C VAL A 432 -7.67 5.01 -24.05
N TYR A 433 -7.97 4.08 -23.13
CA TYR A 433 -7.26 3.95 -21.86
C TYR A 433 -5.76 3.73 -22.08
N GLN A 434 -5.38 2.77 -22.95
CA GLN A 434 -3.98 2.46 -23.20
C GLN A 434 -3.23 3.60 -23.90
N GLU A 435 -3.84 4.31 -24.85
CA GLU A 435 -3.21 5.47 -25.51
C GLU A 435 -3.05 6.65 -24.54
N ALA A 436 -4.06 6.95 -23.71
CA ALA A 436 -3.94 7.96 -22.66
C ALA A 436 -2.87 7.58 -21.64
N ARG A 437 -2.85 6.33 -21.17
CA ARG A 437 -1.81 5.77 -20.29
C ARG A 437 -0.41 5.91 -20.88
N LYS A 438 -0.26 5.58 -22.17
CA LYS A 438 1.00 5.67 -22.90
C LYS A 438 1.50 7.11 -23.02
N ILE A 439 0.61 8.07 -23.29
CA ILE A 439 0.95 9.50 -23.30
C ILE A 439 1.38 9.94 -21.90
N VAL A 440 0.59 9.68 -20.86
CA VAL A 440 0.92 10.06 -19.48
C VAL A 440 2.27 9.50 -19.04
N GLY A 441 2.57 8.23 -19.34
CA GLY A 441 3.87 7.63 -19.07
C GLY A 441 5.02 8.35 -19.80
N ALA A 442 4.82 8.74 -21.06
CA ALA A 442 5.81 9.54 -21.79
C ALA A 442 6.03 10.92 -21.15
N LEU A 443 4.98 11.55 -20.62
CA LEU A 443 5.10 12.84 -19.93
C LEU A 443 5.89 12.71 -18.62
N HIS A 444 5.70 11.62 -17.86
CA HIS A 444 6.53 11.31 -16.69
C HIS A 444 8.01 11.17 -17.07
N GLN A 445 8.29 10.45 -18.16
CA GLN A 445 9.64 10.29 -18.70
C GLN A 445 10.28 11.62 -19.09
N ILE A 446 9.54 12.45 -19.83
CA ILE A 446 10.01 13.75 -20.33
C ILE A 446 10.30 14.70 -19.17
N ILE A 447 9.32 14.95 -18.31
CA ILE A 447 9.46 15.91 -17.19
C ILE A 447 10.60 15.46 -16.27
N THR A 448 10.69 14.15 -15.97
CA THR A 448 11.76 13.64 -15.12
C THR A 448 13.15 13.83 -15.73
N LEU A 449 13.37 13.39 -16.97
CA LEU A 449 14.72 13.37 -17.56
C LEU A 449 15.15 14.70 -18.17
N ARG A 450 14.21 15.51 -18.65
CA ARG A 450 14.46 16.82 -19.26
C ARG A 450 14.53 17.93 -18.21
N ASP A 451 13.59 17.93 -17.26
CA ASP A 451 13.36 19.11 -16.41
C ASP A 451 13.86 18.91 -14.98
N TYR A 452 13.75 17.70 -14.44
CA TYR A 452 14.07 17.42 -13.03
C TYR A 452 15.51 16.93 -12.83
N ILE A 453 15.91 15.79 -13.42
CA ILE A 453 17.21 15.16 -13.14
C ILE A 453 18.42 16.08 -13.39
N PRO A 454 18.48 16.89 -14.46
CA PRO A 454 19.59 17.84 -14.65
C PRO A 454 19.75 18.84 -13.49
N LYS A 455 18.65 19.24 -12.83
CA LYS A 455 18.65 20.14 -11.67
C LYS A 455 19.14 19.45 -10.40
N ILE A 456 18.91 18.14 -10.30
CA ILE A 456 19.30 17.33 -9.15
C ILE A 456 20.79 16.99 -9.18
N ILE A 457 21.28 16.41 -10.28
CA ILE A 457 22.67 15.92 -10.37
C ILE A 457 23.62 16.95 -10.98
N GLY A 458 23.11 18.03 -11.56
CA GLY A 458 23.88 19.05 -12.26
C GLY A 458 24.16 18.70 -13.72
N PRO A 459 24.44 19.71 -14.57
CA PRO A 459 24.60 19.52 -16.01
C PRO A 459 25.80 18.65 -16.39
N GLU A 460 26.92 18.77 -15.66
CA GLU A 460 28.15 18.01 -15.94
C GLU A 460 27.94 16.52 -15.66
N ALA A 461 27.40 16.16 -14.49
CA ALA A 461 27.09 14.78 -14.15
C ALA A 461 25.99 14.20 -15.06
N PHE A 462 24.99 15.01 -15.43
CA PHE A 462 23.97 14.60 -16.39
C PHE A 462 24.59 14.20 -17.74
N ASN A 463 25.48 15.02 -18.28
CA ASN A 463 26.17 14.73 -19.53
C ASN A 463 27.10 13.51 -19.41
N GLN A 464 27.79 13.35 -18.27
CA GLN A 464 28.69 12.23 -18.03
C GLN A 464 27.95 10.89 -17.94
N TYR A 465 26.88 10.83 -17.16
CA TYR A 465 26.20 9.57 -16.85
C TYR A 465 25.09 9.24 -17.86
N LEU A 466 24.24 10.21 -18.19
CA LEU A 466 23.12 10.01 -19.12
C LEU A 466 23.49 10.44 -20.54
N GLY A 467 23.85 11.70 -20.74
CA GLY A 467 24.08 12.29 -22.06
C GLY A 467 22.90 12.09 -23.03
N LEU A 468 23.17 12.16 -24.33
CA LEU A 468 22.15 11.91 -25.37
C LEU A 468 21.68 10.45 -25.36
N TYR A 469 20.39 10.25 -25.66
CA TYR A 469 19.82 8.91 -25.76
C TYR A 469 20.40 8.14 -26.96
N LYS A 470 20.86 6.91 -26.72
CA LYS A 470 21.51 6.05 -27.74
C LYS A 470 20.60 4.97 -28.31
N GLY A 471 19.35 4.89 -27.87
CA GLY A 471 18.43 3.80 -28.19
C GLY A 471 18.31 2.77 -27.06
N TYR A 472 17.35 1.85 -27.22
CA TYR A 472 17.11 0.75 -26.30
C TYR A 472 18.21 -0.32 -26.43
N ASP A 473 18.73 -0.79 -25.29
CA ASP A 473 19.68 -1.90 -25.20
C ASP A 473 19.12 -3.00 -24.29
N HIS A 474 18.77 -4.14 -24.88
CA HIS A 474 18.21 -5.30 -24.17
C HIS A 474 19.18 -5.94 -23.15
N ARG A 475 20.47 -5.57 -23.15
CA ARG A 475 21.47 -6.08 -22.20
C ARG A 475 21.51 -5.26 -20.91
N ILE A 476 20.89 -4.06 -20.90
CA ILE A 476 20.83 -3.20 -19.72
C ILE A 476 19.68 -3.67 -18.82
N ASN A 477 19.98 -3.82 -17.53
CA ASN A 477 18.98 -4.15 -16.53
C ASN A 477 18.35 -2.85 -15.96
N PRO A 478 17.07 -2.54 -16.29
CA PRO A 478 16.37 -1.37 -15.77
C PRO A 478 15.88 -1.51 -14.32
N THR A 479 16.07 -2.66 -13.66
CA THR A 479 15.56 -2.87 -12.30
C THR A 479 16.13 -1.81 -11.35
N ALA A 480 15.28 -1.23 -10.50
CA ALA A 480 15.70 -0.29 -9.47
C ALA A 480 16.72 -0.95 -8.54
N SER A 481 17.88 -0.29 -8.35
CA SER A 481 18.93 -0.80 -7.48
C SER A 481 18.63 -0.51 -6.01
N ASN A 482 19.05 -1.43 -5.15
CA ASN A 482 18.79 -1.31 -3.72
C ASN A 482 19.37 -0.01 -3.13
N VAL A 483 20.58 0.38 -3.55
CA VAL A 483 21.23 1.63 -3.11
C VAL A 483 20.51 2.88 -3.60
N PHE A 484 19.92 2.85 -4.80
CA PHE A 484 19.16 3.96 -5.33
C PHE A 484 17.90 4.20 -4.49
N SER A 485 17.07 3.16 -4.32
CA SER A 485 15.78 3.24 -3.60
C SER A 485 15.91 3.44 -2.09
N THR A 486 16.98 2.90 -1.49
CA THR A 486 17.16 2.88 -0.03
C THR A 486 18.02 4.02 0.47
N ALA A 487 18.89 4.60 -0.37
CA ALA A 487 19.78 5.69 0.00
C ALA A 487 19.73 6.86 -0.98
N ALA A 488 20.26 6.71 -2.20
CA ALA A 488 20.59 7.86 -3.03
C ALA A 488 19.38 8.74 -3.38
N PHE A 489 18.24 8.16 -3.74
CA PHE A 489 17.04 8.93 -4.10
C PHE A 489 16.23 9.41 -2.88
N ARG A 490 16.61 9.00 -1.66
CA ARG A 490 16.09 9.54 -0.40
C ARG A 490 16.79 10.81 0.05
N PHE A 491 17.68 11.39 -0.78
CA PHE A 491 18.24 12.72 -0.52
C PHE A 491 17.13 13.78 -0.37
N GLY A 492 16.01 13.60 -1.07
CA GLY A 492 14.84 14.48 -1.02
C GLY A 492 14.22 14.64 0.37
N HIS A 493 14.42 13.68 1.29
CA HIS A 493 13.98 13.85 2.69
C HIS A 493 14.66 15.04 3.38
N ALA A 494 15.88 15.38 2.97
CA ALA A 494 16.63 16.52 3.49
C ALA A 494 16.28 17.85 2.82
N THR A 495 15.40 17.83 1.80
CA THR A 495 14.92 19.01 1.06
C THR A 495 13.44 19.30 1.32
N ILE A 496 12.80 18.59 2.26
CA ILE A 496 11.41 18.85 2.66
C ILE A 496 11.37 20.11 3.53
N HIS A 497 10.54 21.07 3.14
CA HIS A 497 10.29 22.28 3.91
C HIS A 497 9.41 21.97 5.15
N PRO A 498 9.65 22.56 6.34
CA PRO A 498 8.87 22.27 7.55
C PRO A 498 7.43 22.84 7.54
N ILE A 499 7.14 23.74 6.60
CA ILE A 499 5.86 24.45 6.49
C ILE A 499 5.33 24.30 5.06
N ILE A 500 4.09 23.83 4.91
CA ILE A 500 3.34 23.90 3.67
C ILE A 500 2.63 25.25 3.58
N LYS A 501 2.91 25.98 2.50
CA LYS A 501 2.36 27.31 2.25
C LYS A 501 1.15 27.19 1.32
N LYS A 502 0.04 27.85 1.64
CA LYS A 502 -1.15 27.97 0.77
C LYS A 502 -1.32 29.44 0.39
N LEU A 503 -1.59 29.72 -0.88
CA LEU A 503 -1.69 31.11 -1.37
C LEU A 503 -3.01 31.38 -2.07
N ASN A 504 -3.51 32.61 -1.93
CA ASN A 504 -4.71 33.05 -2.64
C ASN A 504 -4.46 33.25 -4.15
N ALA A 505 -5.49 33.69 -4.87
CA ALA A 505 -5.43 33.88 -6.32
C ALA A 505 -4.39 34.91 -6.80
N GLN A 506 -3.91 35.80 -5.92
CA GLN A 506 -2.87 36.79 -6.20
C GLN A 506 -1.48 36.33 -5.74
N TYR A 507 -1.32 35.04 -5.42
CA TYR A 507 -0.08 34.46 -4.89
C TYR A 507 0.40 35.11 -3.58
N GLN A 508 -0.54 35.61 -2.77
CA GLN A 508 -0.26 36.22 -1.48
C GLN A 508 -0.69 35.29 -0.33
N ASP A 509 -0.03 35.45 0.81
CA ASP A 509 -0.43 34.82 2.06
C ASP A 509 -1.81 35.36 2.46
N ASP A 510 -2.70 34.48 2.91
CA ASP A 510 -4.10 34.80 3.20
C ASP A 510 -4.47 34.27 4.60
N PRO A 511 -5.04 35.09 5.50
CA PRO A 511 -5.47 34.64 6.81
C PRO A 511 -6.44 33.45 6.79
N ASP A 512 -7.26 33.34 5.74
CA ASP A 512 -8.23 32.23 5.59
C ASP A 512 -7.56 30.95 5.03
N LEU A 513 -6.29 31.04 4.60
CA LEU A 513 -5.48 29.93 4.11
C LEU A 513 -4.18 29.83 4.93
N PRO A 514 -4.25 29.44 6.21
CA PRO A 514 -3.08 29.43 7.08
C PRO A 514 -2.00 28.49 6.57
N ASN A 515 -0.75 28.88 6.83
CA ASN A 515 0.41 28.02 6.67
C ASN A 515 0.30 26.83 7.63
N LEU A 516 0.64 25.64 7.15
CA LEU A 516 0.49 24.40 7.90
C LEU A 516 1.85 23.81 8.21
N HIS A 517 2.07 23.36 9.44
CA HIS A 517 3.26 22.59 9.78
C HIS A 517 3.20 21.21 9.16
N MET A 518 4.36 20.64 8.82
CA MET A 518 4.43 19.34 8.15
C MET A 518 3.77 18.22 8.95
N HIS A 519 3.85 18.23 10.29
CA HIS A 519 3.16 17.22 11.11
C HIS A 519 1.62 17.28 11.04
N GLU A 520 1.04 18.41 10.63
CA GLU A 520 -0.41 18.63 10.56
C GLU A 520 -1.04 18.14 9.25
N VAL A 521 -0.20 17.89 8.25
CA VAL A 521 -0.62 17.57 6.87
C VAL A 521 -0.44 16.09 6.51
N PHE A 522 0.23 15.31 7.36
CA PHE A 522 0.36 13.87 7.13
C PHE A 522 -1.01 13.19 7.19
N PHE A 523 -1.34 12.38 6.17
CA PHE A 523 -2.56 11.57 6.12
C PHE A 523 -3.85 12.35 6.38
N SER A 524 -3.94 13.61 5.93
CA SER A 524 -5.05 14.53 6.23
C SER A 524 -5.82 14.98 4.97
N PRO A 525 -6.42 14.04 4.19
CA PRO A 525 -7.13 14.37 2.95
C PRO A 525 -8.27 15.37 3.13
N TRP A 526 -8.85 15.46 4.33
CA TRP A 526 -9.87 16.44 4.67
C TRP A 526 -9.40 17.89 4.46
N ARG A 527 -8.10 18.19 4.62
CA ARG A 527 -7.58 19.54 4.41
C ARG A 527 -7.69 19.97 2.95
N LEU A 528 -7.52 19.05 1.99
CA LEU A 528 -7.77 19.36 0.58
C LEU A 528 -9.26 19.60 0.33
N ILE A 529 -10.11 18.72 0.84
CA ILE A 529 -11.57 18.78 0.59
C ILE A 529 -12.21 20.02 1.24
N LYS A 530 -11.81 20.35 2.48
CA LYS A 530 -12.46 21.40 3.29
C LYS A 530 -11.72 22.74 3.30
N GLU A 531 -10.42 22.79 2.95
CA GLU A 531 -9.62 24.03 3.04
C GLU A 531 -9.14 24.57 1.67
N GLY A 532 -10.03 24.52 0.67
CA GLY A 532 -9.86 25.27 -0.59
C GLY A 532 -9.31 24.48 -1.79
N GLY A 533 -9.22 23.16 -1.70
CA GLY A 533 -8.84 22.31 -2.84
C GLY A 533 -7.37 22.35 -3.22
N LEU A 534 -7.09 22.03 -4.48
CA LEU A 534 -5.72 21.95 -4.99
C LEU A 534 -5.11 23.33 -5.24
N ASP A 535 -5.92 24.29 -5.72
CA ASP A 535 -5.44 25.55 -6.25
C ASP A 535 -4.57 26.35 -5.27
N PRO A 536 -4.99 26.61 -4.01
CA PRO A 536 -4.15 27.36 -3.06
C PRO A 536 -2.83 26.68 -2.73
N LEU A 537 -2.86 25.35 -2.62
CA LEU A 537 -1.68 24.53 -2.34
C LEU A 537 -0.71 24.57 -3.54
N LEU A 538 -1.22 24.41 -4.76
CA LEU A 538 -0.41 24.44 -5.98
C LEU A 538 0.24 25.80 -6.20
N ARG A 539 -0.45 26.90 -5.89
CA ARG A 539 0.18 28.24 -5.91
C ARG A 539 1.33 28.34 -4.91
N GLY A 540 1.14 27.82 -3.70
CA GLY A 540 2.16 27.78 -2.67
C GLY A 540 3.42 27.03 -3.10
N ILE A 541 3.28 25.80 -3.60
CA ILE A 541 4.43 24.98 -4.01
C ILE A 541 5.12 25.50 -5.28
N LEU A 542 4.43 26.29 -6.13
CA LEU A 542 5.02 26.91 -7.32
C LEU A 542 5.78 28.21 -6.99
N ALA A 543 5.26 29.02 -6.07
CA ALA A 543 5.78 30.37 -5.81
C ALA A 543 6.69 30.50 -4.58
N LYS A 544 6.77 29.46 -3.75
CA LYS A 544 7.60 29.46 -2.54
C LYS A 544 8.77 28.50 -2.69
N SER A 545 9.89 28.85 -2.06
CA SER A 545 11.14 28.10 -2.07
C SER A 545 10.99 26.68 -1.53
N ALA A 546 11.76 25.76 -2.10
CA ALA A 546 12.07 24.49 -1.47
C ALA A 546 13.06 24.70 -0.30
N LYS A 547 13.20 23.71 0.59
CA LYS A 547 14.32 23.70 1.54
C LYS A 547 15.63 23.33 0.85
N LEU A 548 16.69 24.11 1.10
CA LEU A 548 18.05 23.77 0.71
C LEU A 548 18.67 22.78 1.71
N LEU A 549 19.34 21.75 1.20
CA LEU A 549 20.17 20.87 2.04
C LEU A 549 21.50 21.57 2.34
N MET A 550 21.78 21.79 3.62
CA MET A 550 23.07 22.26 4.12
C MET A 550 23.62 21.27 5.15
N GLN A 551 24.95 21.15 5.21
CA GLN A 551 25.64 20.10 5.98
C GLN A 551 25.36 20.12 7.48
N ASP A 552 25.05 21.27 8.06
CA ASP A 552 24.78 21.47 9.50
C ASP A 552 23.29 21.59 9.84
N GLN A 553 22.40 21.46 8.85
CA GLN A 553 20.95 21.56 9.00
C GLN A 553 20.24 20.61 8.00
N MET A 554 20.62 19.33 8.05
CA MET A 554 20.23 18.36 7.04
C MET A 554 18.71 18.12 7.05
N MET A 555 18.10 17.78 8.20
CA MET A 555 16.66 17.54 8.32
C MET A 555 16.05 18.32 9.49
N ASN A 556 14.86 18.89 9.25
CA ASN A 556 14.14 19.69 10.23
C ASN A 556 13.41 18.81 11.27
N GLU A 557 13.05 19.42 12.40
CA GLU A 557 12.42 18.75 13.54
C GLU A 557 11.04 18.15 13.23
N GLU A 558 10.33 18.64 12.20
CA GLU A 558 9.06 18.04 11.78
C GLU A 558 9.23 16.59 11.31
N LEU A 559 10.42 16.24 10.80
CA LEU A 559 10.74 14.91 10.30
C LEU A 559 11.58 14.07 11.27
N THR A 560 12.33 14.70 12.18
CA THR A 560 13.20 13.99 13.13
C THR A 560 12.60 13.84 14.52
N GLU A 561 11.67 14.72 14.91
CA GLU A 561 11.07 14.76 16.26
C GLU A 561 9.54 14.66 16.23
N ARG A 562 8.91 15.07 15.13
CA ARG A 562 7.45 15.16 15.02
C ARG A 562 6.91 14.40 13.81
N LEU A 563 7.63 13.39 13.31
CA LEU A 563 7.10 12.57 12.23
C LEU A 563 5.89 11.82 12.79
N VAL A 564 4.71 12.38 12.54
CA VAL A 564 3.43 11.75 12.80
C VAL A 564 3.23 10.77 11.68
N VAL A 565 3.66 9.55 11.94
CA VAL A 565 2.90 8.44 11.41
C VAL A 565 1.79 8.23 12.41
N LEU A 566 0.55 8.00 11.98
CA LEU A 566 -0.65 7.87 12.83
C LEU A 566 -0.60 6.62 13.75
N SER A 567 0.58 6.28 14.22
CA SER A 567 1.21 5.01 14.51
C SER A 567 1.26 4.52 15.93
N ASN A 568 1.41 5.50 16.79
CA ASN A 568 2.02 5.38 18.10
C ASN A 568 1.53 6.60 18.88
N ASN A 569 1.38 6.47 20.20
CA ASN A 569 1.28 7.62 21.10
C ASN A 569 2.59 8.43 21.18
N GLY A 570 3.44 8.38 20.14
CA GLY A 570 4.77 8.99 20.10
C GLY A 570 5.25 9.18 18.66
N SER A 571 5.94 10.29 18.43
CA SER A 571 6.53 10.65 17.14
C SER A 571 7.64 9.68 16.72
N LEU A 572 7.95 9.66 15.42
CA LEU A 572 9.09 8.91 14.86
C LEU A 572 10.17 9.87 14.36
N ASP A 573 11.29 9.28 13.95
CA ASP A 573 12.44 9.98 13.36
C ASP A 573 12.75 9.38 11.97
N LEU A 574 12.46 10.14 10.91
CA LEU A 574 12.67 9.72 9.53
C LEU A 574 14.15 9.46 9.20
N ALA A 575 15.06 10.26 9.77
CA ALA A 575 16.49 10.09 9.57
C ALA A 575 16.99 8.79 10.20
N SER A 576 16.58 8.51 11.44
CA SER A 576 16.86 7.23 12.11
C SER A 576 16.30 6.05 11.32
N LEU A 577 15.08 6.18 10.78
CA LEU A 577 14.46 5.15 9.93
C LEU A 577 15.26 4.90 8.64
N ASN A 578 15.82 5.94 8.00
CA ASN A 578 16.63 5.80 6.79
C ASN A 578 17.95 5.08 7.07
N LEU A 579 18.66 5.50 8.12
CA LEU A 579 19.92 4.86 8.55
C LEU A 579 19.69 3.38 8.90
N GLN A 580 18.67 3.11 9.73
CA GLN A 580 18.32 1.74 10.12
C GLN A 580 17.89 0.88 8.91
N ARG A 581 17.18 1.48 7.93
CA ARG A 581 16.78 0.81 6.68
C ARG A 581 17.99 0.46 5.80
N GLY A 582 18.98 1.34 5.71
CA GLY A 582 20.23 1.06 5.01
C GLY A 582 20.96 -0.16 5.59
N ARG A 583 20.98 -0.27 6.93
CA ARG A 583 21.52 -1.42 7.65
C ARG A 583 20.69 -2.69 7.47
N ASP A 584 19.36 -2.58 7.52
CA ASP A 584 18.40 -3.68 7.27
C ASP A 584 18.54 -4.26 5.85
N HIS A 585 18.82 -3.40 4.88
CA HIS A 585 19.04 -3.80 3.49
C HIS A 585 20.45 -4.30 3.20
N GLY A 586 21.33 -4.34 4.19
CA GLY A 586 22.72 -4.76 4.03
C GLY A 586 23.47 -3.89 3.02
N LEU A 587 23.26 -2.57 3.01
CA LEU A 587 24.01 -1.69 2.12
C LEU A 587 25.51 -1.65 2.53
N PRO A 588 26.44 -1.74 1.56
CA PRO A 588 27.85 -1.47 1.79
C PRO A 588 28.11 -0.08 2.36
N GLY A 589 29.31 0.11 2.93
CA GLY A 589 29.69 1.38 3.55
C GLY A 589 29.90 2.48 2.51
N TYR A 590 29.98 3.72 2.99
CA TYR A 590 30.17 4.91 2.15
C TYR A 590 31.34 4.80 1.16
N ASN A 591 32.52 4.36 1.63
CA ASN A 591 33.70 4.24 0.76
C ASN A 591 33.58 3.18 -0.34
N ASP A 592 32.81 2.10 -0.12
CA ASP A 592 32.60 1.08 -1.16
C ASP A 592 31.79 1.65 -2.32
N TRP A 593 30.84 2.53 -2.02
CA TRP A 593 30.08 3.25 -3.04
C TRP A 593 30.87 4.39 -3.69
N ARG A 594 31.76 5.06 -2.95
CA ARG A 594 32.72 5.99 -3.55
C ARG A 594 33.58 5.30 -4.59
N GLU A 595 34.17 4.16 -4.24
CA GLU A 595 35.00 3.35 -5.14
C GLU A 595 34.22 2.86 -6.37
N PHE A 596 32.98 2.38 -6.19
CA PHE A 596 32.07 2.03 -7.30
C PHE A 596 31.86 3.19 -8.29
N CYS A 597 31.85 4.42 -7.79
CA CYS A 597 31.72 5.63 -8.58
C CYS A 597 33.04 6.19 -9.12
N GLY A 598 34.17 5.51 -8.89
CA GLY A 598 35.51 5.98 -9.27
C GLY A 598 36.00 7.16 -8.43
N LEU A 599 35.42 7.38 -7.25
CA LEU A 599 35.82 8.39 -6.29
C LEU A 599 36.84 7.78 -5.31
N PRO A 600 37.81 8.57 -4.79
CA PRO A 600 38.80 8.07 -3.85
C PRO A 600 38.14 7.62 -2.53
N ARG A 601 38.66 6.54 -1.93
CA ARG A 601 38.35 6.15 -0.56
C ARG A 601 38.95 7.18 0.41
N LEU A 602 38.27 7.41 1.52
CA LEU A 602 38.69 8.36 2.56
C LEU A 602 39.09 7.56 3.80
N GLU A 603 40.25 7.83 4.38
CA GLU A 603 40.74 7.04 5.53
C GLU A 603 40.77 7.88 6.82
N THR A 604 40.95 9.20 6.69
CA THR A 604 41.14 10.11 7.82
C THR A 604 40.10 11.23 7.84
N GLN A 605 40.01 11.93 8.98
CA GLN A 605 39.21 13.15 9.09
C GLN A 605 39.69 14.23 8.11
N THR A 606 40.99 14.31 7.84
CA THR A 606 41.56 15.25 6.86
C THR A 606 41.03 14.94 5.46
N ASP A 607 40.91 13.66 5.10
CA ASP A 607 40.33 13.24 3.82
C ASP A 607 38.84 13.60 3.74
N LEU A 608 38.07 13.39 4.82
CA LEU A 608 36.66 13.81 4.89
C LEU A 608 36.50 15.32 4.67
N ASN A 609 37.40 16.13 5.22
CA ASN A 609 37.39 17.59 5.03
C ASN A 609 37.64 18.04 3.57
N THR A 610 38.09 17.14 2.68
CA THR A 610 38.21 17.45 1.24
C THR A 610 36.88 17.35 0.51
N VAL A 611 35.92 16.60 1.05
CA VAL A 611 34.61 16.33 0.41
C VAL A 611 33.43 16.90 1.20
N ILE A 612 33.62 17.22 2.48
CA ILE A 612 32.68 17.89 3.38
C ILE A 612 33.29 19.22 3.81
N ALA A 613 32.72 20.34 3.36
CA ALA A 613 33.23 21.68 3.67
C ALA A 613 33.13 22.04 5.16
N ASN A 614 32.07 21.60 5.83
CA ASN A 614 31.86 21.88 7.24
C ASN A 614 32.68 20.92 8.12
N ARG A 615 33.83 21.41 8.61
CA ARG A 615 34.75 20.63 9.46
C ARG A 615 34.10 20.09 10.74
N LYS A 616 33.15 20.80 11.34
CA LYS A 616 32.45 20.34 12.55
C LYS A 616 31.59 19.10 12.26
N VAL A 617 31.03 19.01 11.07
CA VAL A 617 30.26 17.84 10.63
C VAL A 617 31.20 16.65 10.43
N SER A 618 32.34 16.85 9.77
CA SER A 618 33.38 15.81 9.62
C SER A 618 33.91 15.32 10.97
N GLU A 619 34.16 16.22 11.93
CA GLU A 619 34.57 15.90 13.30
C GLU A 619 33.55 14.99 13.99
N LYS A 620 32.27 15.39 13.98
CA LYS A 620 31.19 14.60 14.60
C LYS A 620 30.99 13.24 13.93
N ILE A 621 31.14 13.16 12.60
CA ILE A 621 31.07 11.88 11.87
C ILE A 621 32.21 10.96 12.34
N MET A 622 33.43 11.47 12.45
CA MET A 622 34.57 10.68 12.92
C MET A 622 34.46 10.30 14.40
N GLU A 623 33.94 11.18 15.25
CA GLU A 623 33.64 10.87 16.65
C GLU A 623 32.70 9.66 16.77
N LEU A 624 31.63 9.63 15.95
CA LEU A 624 30.60 8.59 16.02
C LEU A 624 30.94 7.29 15.29
N TYR A 625 31.53 7.37 14.09
CA TYR A 625 31.81 6.18 13.27
C TYR A 625 33.22 5.64 13.44
N SER A 626 34.16 6.45 13.93
CA SER A 626 35.61 6.19 14.08
C SER A 626 36.38 5.88 12.78
N ASN A 627 35.73 5.30 11.77
CA ASN A 627 36.30 4.91 10.49
C ASN A 627 35.35 5.29 9.35
N PRO A 628 35.80 5.99 8.29
CA PRO A 628 34.93 6.39 7.17
C PRO A 628 34.29 5.23 6.42
N ASN A 629 34.89 4.03 6.44
CA ASN A 629 34.32 2.82 5.86
C ASN A 629 33.01 2.38 6.53
N ASN A 630 32.78 2.80 7.78
CA ASN A 630 31.57 2.48 8.54
C ASN A 630 30.42 3.45 8.31
N ILE A 631 30.66 4.59 7.65
CA ILE A 631 29.63 5.61 7.43
C ILE A 631 28.49 4.99 6.59
N ASP A 632 27.26 5.10 7.09
CA ASP A 632 26.08 4.69 6.35
C ASP A 632 25.96 5.52 5.07
N VAL A 633 25.83 4.86 3.90
CA VAL A 633 25.90 5.52 2.57
C VAL A 633 24.91 6.70 2.41
N TRP A 634 23.75 6.64 3.07
CA TRP A 634 22.78 7.74 3.02
C TRP A 634 23.32 9.01 3.69
N LEU A 635 23.91 8.91 4.88
CA LEU A 635 24.56 10.04 5.55
C LEU A 635 25.76 10.54 4.75
N GLY A 636 26.62 9.61 4.30
CA GLY A 636 27.82 9.95 3.54
C GLY A 636 27.51 10.76 2.28
N GLY A 637 26.52 10.33 1.49
CA GLY A 637 26.12 11.06 0.28
C GLY A 637 25.40 12.38 0.54
N LEU A 638 24.68 12.53 1.66
CA LEU A 638 24.07 13.81 2.08
C LEU A 638 25.12 14.84 2.53
N ALA A 639 26.21 14.37 3.14
CA ALA A 639 27.23 15.25 3.70
C ALA A 639 28.15 15.85 2.63
N GLU A 640 28.23 15.27 1.43
CA GLU A 640 29.12 15.76 0.37
C GLU A 640 28.76 17.17 -0.12
N ASN A 641 29.79 17.94 -0.49
CA ASN A 641 29.61 19.21 -1.17
C ASN A 641 28.84 19.03 -2.49
N PHE A 642 27.91 19.93 -2.80
CA PHE A 642 27.18 19.90 -4.07
C PHE A 642 28.10 20.07 -5.27
N LEU A 643 27.76 19.38 -6.35
CA LEU A 643 28.26 19.71 -7.67
C LEU A 643 27.70 21.07 -8.15
N PRO A 644 28.41 21.83 -8.99
CA PRO A 644 27.91 23.08 -9.56
C PRO A 644 26.54 22.91 -10.24
N GLY A 645 25.56 23.73 -9.85
CA GLY A 645 24.20 23.68 -10.39
C GLY A 645 23.36 22.46 -9.96
N ALA A 646 23.87 21.63 -9.05
CA ALA A 646 23.19 20.43 -8.55
C ALA A 646 22.53 20.65 -7.18
N ARG A 647 21.84 19.61 -6.70
CA ARG A 647 21.34 19.43 -5.32
C ARG A 647 21.86 18.16 -4.66
N THR A 648 22.89 17.57 -5.25
CA THR A 648 23.57 16.37 -4.74
C THR A 648 25.07 16.50 -4.87
N GLY A 649 25.81 15.84 -3.98
CA GLY A 649 27.24 15.64 -4.14
C GLY A 649 27.61 14.58 -5.19
N PRO A 650 28.92 14.42 -5.48
CA PRO A 650 29.42 13.48 -6.50
C PRO A 650 28.89 12.04 -6.39
N LEU A 651 28.78 11.50 -5.18
CA LEU A 651 28.36 10.12 -4.98
C LEU A 651 26.90 9.90 -5.40
N PHE A 652 25.99 10.75 -4.92
CA PHE A 652 24.58 10.65 -5.28
C PHE A 652 24.34 11.02 -6.73
N ALA A 653 25.08 11.99 -7.29
CA ALA A 653 25.03 12.29 -8.72
C ALA A 653 25.39 11.05 -9.58
N CYS A 654 26.41 10.30 -9.19
CA CYS A 654 26.79 9.05 -9.83
C CYS A 654 25.71 7.96 -9.74
N ILE A 655 25.19 7.69 -8.54
CA ILE A 655 24.21 6.61 -8.33
C ILE A 655 22.89 6.94 -9.03
N ILE A 656 22.37 8.16 -8.86
CA ILE A 656 21.14 8.62 -9.50
C ILE A 656 21.34 8.64 -11.03
N GLY A 657 22.46 9.19 -11.51
CA GLY A 657 22.75 9.25 -12.94
C GLY A 657 22.80 7.88 -13.61
N LYS A 658 23.48 6.90 -12.98
CA LYS A 658 23.54 5.51 -13.46
C LYS A 658 22.16 4.83 -13.44
N GLN A 659 21.35 5.05 -12.40
CA GLN A 659 20.01 4.45 -12.33
C GLN A 659 19.12 5.02 -13.42
N MET A 660 19.07 6.35 -13.57
CA MET A 660 18.24 7.02 -14.58
C MET A 660 18.65 6.61 -16.01
N LYS A 661 19.95 6.41 -16.25
CA LYS A 661 20.43 5.84 -17.51
C LYS A 661 19.90 4.42 -17.73
N ALA A 662 19.97 3.56 -16.72
CA ALA A 662 19.47 2.19 -16.81
C ALA A 662 17.96 2.13 -17.06
N LEU A 663 17.18 3.01 -16.41
CA LEU A 663 15.74 3.17 -16.65
C LEU A 663 15.43 3.64 -18.07
N ARG A 664 16.25 4.54 -18.63
CA ARG A 664 16.07 5.07 -19.99
C ARG A 664 16.46 4.07 -21.08
N GLU A 665 17.64 3.48 -20.98
CA GLU A 665 18.24 2.65 -22.03
C GLU A 665 17.79 1.18 -21.93
N GLY A 666 17.40 0.71 -20.74
CA GLY A 666 16.84 -0.63 -20.52
C GLY A 666 15.32 -0.73 -20.73
N ASP A 667 14.66 0.35 -21.16
CA ASP A 667 13.22 0.39 -21.36
C ASP A 667 12.84 0.34 -22.85
N ARG A 668 12.27 -0.80 -23.28
CA ARG A 668 11.80 -1.01 -24.66
C ARG A 668 10.74 0.00 -25.08
N PHE A 669 10.00 0.55 -24.13
CA PHE A 669 8.90 1.48 -24.36
C PHE A 669 9.27 2.94 -24.02
N TRP A 670 10.56 3.25 -23.88
CA TRP A 670 11.03 4.64 -23.74
C TRP A 670 10.49 5.52 -24.86
N TRP A 671 9.96 6.70 -24.55
CA TRP A 671 9.19 7.53 -25.48
C TRP A 671 9.97 7.95 -26.75
N GLU A 672 11.30 8.05 -26.68
CA GLU A 672 12.15 8.36 -27.84
C GLU A 672 12.48 7.14 -28.70
N ASN A 673 12.19 5.93 -28.23
CA ASN A 673 12.43 4.73 -29.02
C ASN A 673 11.51 4.73 -30.26
N ARG A 674 12.09 4.43 -31.43
CA ARG A 674 11.49 4.73 -32.75
C ARG A 674 10.12 4.09 -32.98
N HIS A 675 9.88 2.94 -32.38
CA HIS A 675 8.65 2.16 -32.55
C HIS A 675 7.55 2.48 -31.51
N VAL A 676 7.82 3.35 -30.55
CA VAL A 676 6.87 3.67 -29.47
C VAL A 676 5.87 4.74 -29.91
N PHE A 677 6.37 5.85 -30.44
CA PHE A 677 5.55 6.94 -31.00
C PHE A 677 6.00 7.25 -32.43
N THR A 678 5.13 7.85 -33.23
CA THR A 678 5.53 8.42 -34.53
C THR A 678 6.43 9.64 -34.33
N GLU A 679 7.09 10.11 -35.39
CA GLU A 679 7.93 11.31 -35.29
C GLU A 679 7.12 12.58 -34.98
N THR A 680 5.92 12.70 -35.56
CA THR A 680 5.00 13.81 -35.30
C THR A 680 4.49 13.77 -33.85
N GLN A 681 4.12 12.60 -33.34
CA GLN A 681 3.75 12.43 -31.93
C GLN A 681 4.90 12.82 -30.99
N ARG A 682 6.14 12.38 -31.28
CA ARG A 682 7.32 12.79 -30.49
C ARG A 682 7.57 14.29 -30.53
N HIS A 683 7.32 14.95 -31.66
CA HIS A 683 7.46 16.41 -31.77
C HIS A 683 6.47 17.13 -30.86
N GLU A 684 5.21 16.69 -30.81
CA GLU A 684 4.21 17.27 -29.92
C GLU A 684 4.48 16.98 -28.43
N LEU A 685 4.88 15.75 -28.09
CA LEU A 685 5.23 15.38 -26.71
C LEU A 685 6.35 16.26 -26.13
N ARG A 686 7.35 16.64 -26.94
CA ARG A 686 8.48 17.49 -26.50
C ARG A 686 8.07 18.88 -26.05
N LYS A 687 6.91 19.39 -26.47
CA LYS A 687 6.44 20.73 -26.12
C LYS A 687 5.85 20.80 -24.72
N HIS A 688 5.39 19.67 -24.19
CA HIS A 688 4.65 19.62 -22.94
C HIS A 688 5.54 19.86 -21.71
N SER A 689 4.95 20.36 -20.62
CA SER A 689 5.64 20.68 -19.36
C SER A 689 4.73 20.42 -18.16
N LEU A 690 5.32 20.33 -16.95
CA LEU A 690 4.53 20.24 -15.71
C LEU A 690 3.63 21.48 -15.52
N SER A 691 4.08 22.66 -15.93
CA SER A 691 3.27 23.88 -15.90
C SER A 691 2.02 23.76 -16.77
N ARG A 692 2.13 23.13 -17.95
CA ARG A 692 0.96 22.87 -18.82
C ARG A 692 -0.03 21.90 -18.17
N ILE A 693 0.45 20.84 -17.51
CA ILE A 693 -0.38 19.91 -16.75
C ILE A 693 -1.17 20.65 -15.67
N ILE A 694 -0.52 21.56 -14.94
CA ILE A 694 -1.18 22.37 -13.90
C ILE A 694 -2.25 23.26 -14.54
N CYS A 695 -1.94 23.98 -15.62
CA CYS A 695 -2.91 24.80 -16.32
C CYS A 695 -4.14 24.02 -16.84
N ASP A 696 -3.92 22.82 -17.41
CA ASP A 696 -4.99 22.01 -17.98
C ASP A 696 -5.92 21.38 -16.93
N ASN A 697 -5.45 21.23 -15.68
CA ASN A 697 -6.10 20.39 -14.68
C ASN A 697 -6.44 21.14 -13.37
N THR A 698 -6.32 22.47 -13.34
CA THR A 698 -6.58 23.32 -12.16
C THR A 698 -7.34 24.59 -12.54
N GLY A 699 -7.61 25.46 -11.56
CA GLY A 699 -8.12 26.81 -11.79
C GLY A 699 -7.04 27.90 -11.87
N LEU A 700 -5.75 27.55 -11.91
CA LEU A 700 -4.67 28.52 -12.04
C LEU A 700 -4.67 29.12 -13.45
N SER A 701 -4.64 30.45 -13.54
CA SER A 701 -4.58 31.20 -14.81
C SER A 701 -3.16 31.59 -15.22
N GLU A 702 -2.23 31.63 -14.26
CA GLU A 702 -0.84 32.02 -14.47
C GLU A 702 0.08 31.03 -13.76
N VAL A 703 1.18 30.64 -14.40
CA VAL A 703 2.16 29.67 -13.86
C VAL A 703 3.57 30.04 -14.32
N PRO A 704 4.63 29.63 -13.62
CA PRO A 704 5.98 29.79 -14.15
C PRO A 704 6.19 28.87 -15.37
N PRO A 705 6.93 29.30 -16.42
CA PRO A 705 7.20 28.46 -17.59
C PRO A 705 7.92 27.15 -17.25
N ASP A 706 8.83 27.18 -16.28
CA ASP A 706 9.46 26.00 -15.67
C ASP A 706 8.96 25.89 -14.23
N ALA A 707 8.05 24.95 -13.99
CA ALA A 707 7.44 24.71 -12.67
C ALA A 707 8.46 24.58 -11.53
N PHE A 708 9.65 24.04 -11.81
CA PHE A 708 10.67 23.78 -10.80
C PHE A 708 11.49 25.02 -10.41
N GLN A 709 11.48 26.07 -11.22
CA GLN A 709 12.25 27.28 -10.93
C GLN A 709 11.47 28.18 -9.98
N LEU A 710 12.20 28.75 -9.02
CA LEU A 710 11.64 29.76 -8.14
C LEU A 710 11.46 31.07 -8.91
N GLY A 711 10.21 31.49 -9.08
CA GLY A 711 9.84 32.76 -9.70
C GLY A 711 9.17 33.72 -8.72
N LYS A 712 9.19 35.02 -9.04
CA LYS A 712 8.44 36.06 -8.34
C LYS A 712 7.17 36.40 -9.12
N PHE A 713 6.02 36.23 -8.48
CA PHE A 713 4.75 36.66 -9.05
C PHE A 713 4.61 38.20 -8.96
N PRO A 714 4.12 38.89 -10.02
CA PRO A 714 3.72 38.35 -11.32
C PRO A 714 4.84 38.29 -12.38
N GLN A 715 6.05 38.79 -12.11
CA GLN A 715 7.08 39.04 -13.13
C GLN A 715 7.55 37.77 -13.85
N ASP A 716 7.69 36.67 -13.14
CA ASP A 716 8.22 35.40 -13.65
C ASP A 716 7.11 34.37 -13.97
N PHE A 717 5.85 34.82 -13.98
CA PHE A 717 4.67 33.99 -14.24
C PHE A 717 4.04 34.40 -15.56
N GLU A 718 3.57 33.40 -16.31
CA GLU A 718 2.93 33.61 -17.61
C GLU A 718 1.50 33.08 -17.59
N SER A 719 0.63 33.71 -18.37
CA SER A 719 -0.71 33.19 -18.63
C SER A 719 -0.65 31.77 -19.16
N CYS A 720 -1.54 30.91 -18.66
CA CYS A 720 -1.72 29.55 -19.12
C CYS A 720 -2.00 29.46 -20.63
N ASP A 721 -2.52 30.49 -21.28
CA ASP A 721 -2.72 30.49 -22.74
C ASP A 721 -1.40 30.51 -23.53
N ASN A 722 -0.32 31.01 -22.91
CA ASN A 722 1.02 31.06 -23.52
C ASN A 722 1.84 29.79 -23.27
N ILE A 723 1.42 28.95 -22.32
CA ILE A 723 2.12 27.69 -21.99
C ILE A 723 1.77 26.62 -23.04
N PRO A 724 2.75 26.10 -23.81
CA PRO A 724 2.48 25.19 -24.93
C PRO A 724 1.77 23.89 -24.52
N GLY A 725 0.69 23.56 -25.24
CA GLY A 725 -0.02 22.28 -25.15
C GLY A 725 0.45 21.26 -26.18
N ILE A 726 -0.05 20.02 -26.05
CA ILE A 726 0.12 18.95 -27.05
C ILE A 726 -1.02 19.06 -28.06
N ASN A 727 -0.72 19.12 -29.36
CA ASN A 727 -1.76 18.91 -30.37
C ASN A 727 -2.08 17.41 -30.51
N LEU A 728 -3.25 16.98 -30.03
CA LEU A 728 -3.69 15.58 -30.09
C LEU A 728 -4.17 15.13 -31.48
N GLU A 729 -4.33 16.03 -32.45
CA GLU A 729 -4.72 15.65 -33.82
C GLU A 729 -3.72 14.69 -34.47
N VAL A 730 -2.45 14.68 -34.03
CA VAL A 730 -1.44 13.74 -34.53
C VAL A 730 -1.63 12.29 -34.03
N TRP A 731 -2.60 12.05 -33.13
CA TRP A 731 -3.10 10.72 -32.75
C TRP A 731 -4.38 10.33 -33.50
N GLN A 732 -4.89 11.18 -34.39
CA GLN A 732 -6.07 10.84 -35.17
C GLN A 732 -5.75 9.73 -36.17
N GLU A 733 -6.50 8.64 -36.09
CA GLU A 733 -6.45 7.55 -37.06
C GLU A 733 -7.56 7.75 -38.11
N SER A 734 -7.19 7.73 -39.39
CA SER A 734 -8.17 7.67 -40.46
C SER A 734 -8.94 6.35 -40.32
N ASN A 735 -10.29 6.39 -40.39
CA ASN A 735 -11.13 5.21 -40.53
C ASN A 735 -10.71 4.47 -41.82
N GLN A 736 -9.66 3.66 -41.78
CA GLN A 736 -9.33 2.74 -42.86
C GLN A 736 -10.33 1.59 -42.78
N GLN A 737 -11.54 1.86 -43.27
CA GLN A 737 -12.43 0.84 -43.79
C GLN A 737 -11.81 0.27 -45.07
N GLU A 738 -10.69 -0.43 -44.95
CA GLU A 738 -10.25 -1.32 -46.01
C GLU A 738 -10.90 -2.69 -45.78
N GLY A 739 -12.06 -2.88 -46.41
CA GLY A 739 -12.57 -4.21 -46.73
C GLY A 739 -13.86 -4.63 -46.03
N THR A 740 -14.37 -5.76 -46.49
CA THR A 740 -15.60 -6.50 -46.14
C THR A 740 -15.89 -6.72 -44.64
N CYS A 741 -15.00 -6.34 -43.73
CA CYS A 741 -15.13 -6.56 -42.29
C CYS A 741 -15.83 -5.36 -41.62
N GLY A 742 -16.98 -5.60 -40.98
CA GLY A 742 -17.65 -4.59 -40.15
C GLY A 742 -16.94 -4.34 -38.82
N PHE A 743 -17.51 -3.45 -38.00
CA PHE A 743 -17.00 -3.18 -36.65
C PHE A 743 -16.93 -4.49 -35.82
N PRO A 744 -15.83 -4.74 -35.10
CA PRO A 744 -15.72 -5.84 -34.15
C PRO A 744 -16.84 -5.77 -33.13
N THR A 745 -17.44 -6.92 -32.87
CA THR A 745 -18.49 -7.03 -31.86
C THR A 745 -17.87 -6.91 -30.48
N GLY A 746 -18.42 -6.05 -29.63
CA GLY A 746 -17.99 -5.97 -28.23
C GLY A 746 -18.24 -7.28 -27.48
N VAL A 747 -17.35 -7.61 -26.55
CA VAL A 747 -17.44 -8.81 -25.69
C VAL A 747 -17.81 -8.36 -24.28
N ALA A 748 -18.82 -9.00 -23.66
CA ALA A 748 -19.17 -8.71 -22.28
C ALA A 748 -17.99 -9.05 -21.35
N ASN A 749 -17.64 -8.15 -20.43
CA ASN A 749 -16.49 -8.29 -19.52
C ASN A 749 -15.14 -8.45 -20.25
N GLY A 750 -15.07 -7.96 -21.49
CA GLY A 750 -13.85 -7.91 -22.29
C GLY A 750 -13.81 -6.65 -23.12
N ASP A 751 -12.71 -6.47 -23.82
CA ASP A 751 -12.56 -5.40 -24.80
C ASP A 751 -11.70 -5.92 -25.98
N PHE A 752 -11.48 -5.06 -26.96
CA PHE A 752 -10.64 -5.36 -28.09
C PHE A 752 -9.81 -4.16 -28.50
N VAL A 753 -8.69 -4.42 -29.17
CA VAL A 753 -7.81 -3.40 -29.71
C VAL A 753 -7.53 -3.69 -31.18
N TYR A 754 -7.64 -2.66 -32.01
CA TYR A 754 -7.25 -2.73 -33.41
C TYR A 754 -5.73 -2.72 -33.56
N CYS A 755 -5.26 -3.54 -34.48
CA CYS A 755 -3.86 -3.72 -34.82
C CYS A 755 -3.72 -3.86 -36.33
N SER A 756 -2.61 -3.35 -36.88
CA SER A 756 -2.21 -3.60 -38.26
C SER A 756 -0.82 -4.19 -38.27
N GLU A 757 -0.69 -5.41 -38.80
CA GLU A 757 0.60 -6.09 -38.93
C GLU A 757 0.74 -6.54 -40.39
N PHE A 758 1.84 -6.14 -41.04
CA PHE A 758 2.10 -6.40 -42.46
C PHE A 758 0.96 -5.98 -43.40
N GLY A 759 0.23 -4.90 -43.07
CA GLY A 759 -0.88 -4.39 -43.88
C GLY A 759 -2.20 -5.18 -43.74
N LYS A 760 -2.27 -6.17 -42.83
CA LYS A 760 -3.52 -6.85 -42.51
C LYS A 760 -4.17 -6.21 -41.29
N SER A 761 -5.45 -5.85 -41.42
CA SER A 761 -6.26 -5.38 -40.29
C SER A 761 -6.61 -6.55 -39.37
N MET A 762 -6.24 -6.42 -38.11
CA MET A 762 -6.42 -7.44 -37.07
C MET A 762 -6.99 -6.82 -35.82
N VAL A 763 -7.67 -7.64 -35.03
CA VAL A 763 -8.24 -7.25 -33.75
C VAL A 763 -7.86 -8.29 -32.72
N ILE A 764 -7.36 -7.82 -31.59
CA ILE A 764 -7.00 -8.67 -30.46
C ILE A 764 -8.00 -8.40 -29.34
N TYR A 765 -8.63 -9.47 -28.86
CA TYR A 765 -9.58 -9.43 -27.75
C TYR A 765 -8.86 -9.75 -26.44
N SER A 766 -9.28 -9.09 -25.38
CA SER A 766 -8.82 -9.34 -24.02
C SER A 766 -10.01 -9.36 -23.06
N CYS A 767 -9.88 -10.11 -21.98
CA CYS A 767 -10.86 -10.11 -20.91
C CYS A 767 -10.43 -9.20 -19.76
N GLN A 768 -11.41 -8.64 -19.07
CA GLN A 768 -11.19 -7.90 -17.83
C GLN A 768 -10.64 -8.83 -16.75
N HIS A 769 -10.03 -8.26 -15.71
CA HIS A 769 -9.54 -9.06 -14.57
C HIS A 769 -10.69 -9.84 -13.93
N GLY A 770 -10.43 -11.09 -13.52
CA GLY A 770 -11.46 -12.03 -13.04
C GLY A 770 -12.13 -12.86 -14.14
N TYR A 771 -11.77 -12.67 -15.42
CA TYR A 771 -12.33 -13.41 -16.55
C TYR A 771 -11.25 -14.08 -17.41
N GLN A 772 -11.60 -15.22 -17.99
CA GLN A 772 -10.77 -15.97 -18.93
C GLN A 772 -11.37 -15.92 -20.33
N LEU A 773 -10.52 -15.76 -21.34
CA LEU A 773 -10.93 -15.75 -22.73
C LEU A 773 -11.20 -17.19 -23.22
N GLN A 774 -12.37 -17.41 -23.80
CA GLN A 774 -12.74 -18.65 -24.49
C GLN A 774 -12.99 -18.37 -25.98
N GLY A 775 -12.12 -18.89 -26.83
CA GLY A 775 -12.12 -18.67 -28.28
C GLY A 775 -10.77 -18.18 -28.79
N GLU A 776 -10.74 -17.68 -30.02
CA GLU A 776 -9.54 -17.12 -30.63
C GLU A 776 -9.27 -15.69 -30.11
N GLU A 777 -8.08 -15.46 -29.56
CA GLU A 777 -7.65 -14.14 -29.06
C GLU A 777 -7.51 -13.12 -30.19
N GLN A 778 -7.11 -13.58 -31.37
CA GLN A 778 -6.77 -12.73 -32.50
C GLN A 778 -7.63 -13.05 -33.73
N LEU A 779 -8.35 -12.03 -34.22
CA LEU A 779 -9.13 -12.10 -35.44
C LEU A 779 -8.42 -11.30 -36.54
N THR A 780 -8.36 -11.87 -37.74
CA THR A 780 -7.79 -11.24 -38.93
C THR A 780 -8.89 -10.96 -39.94
N CYS A 781 -8.91 -9.75 -40.48
CA CYS A 781 -9.86 -9.39 -41.54
C CYS A 781 -9.46 -10.07 -42.86
N THR A 782 -10.42 -10.76 -43.48
CA THR A 782 -10.28 -11.42 -44.78
C THR A 782 -11.29 -10.85 -45.78
N SER A 783 -11.17 -11.24 -47.06
CA SER A 783 -12.14 -10.87 -48.11
C SER A 783 -13.57 -11.38 -47.88
N ARG A 784 -13.79 -12.26 -46.88
CA ARG A 784 -15.10 -12.78 -46.49
C ARG A 784 -15.59 -12.24 -45.14
N GLY A 785 -14.88 -11.29 -44.54
CA GLY A 785 -15.13 -10.82 -43.16
C GLY A 785 -14.08 -11.34 -42.17
N TRP A 786 -14.39 -11.24 -40.87
CA TRP A 786 -13.53 -11.78 -39.81
C TRP A 786 -13.41 -13.31 -39.92
N ASN A 787 -12.19 -13.83 -39.80
CA ASN A 787 -11.88 -15.26 -39.95
C ASN A 787 -12.49 -16.16 -38.85
N PHE A 788 -12.75 -15.62 -37.67
CA PHE A 788 -13.35 -16.32 -36.54
C PHE A 788 -14.50 -15.51 -35.93
N GLN A 789 -15.34 -16.18 -35.14
CA GLN A 789 -16.33 -15.50 -34.31
C GLN A 789 -15.63 -14.81 -33.12
N PRO A 790 -16.15 -13.67 -32.64
CA PRO A 790 -15.64 -13.03 -31.43
C PRO A 790 -15.62 -14.00 -30.24
N PRO A 791 -14.55 -13.99 -29.43
CA PRO A 791 -14.46 -14.84 -28.24
C PRO A 791 -15.42 -14.37 -27.14
N VAL A 792 -15.55 -15.19 -26.09
CA VAL A 792 -16.37 -14.88 -24.91
C VAL A 792 -15.48 -14.85 -23.67
N CYS A 793 -15.73 -13.90 -22.77
CA CYS A 793 -15.08 -13.84 -21.46
C CYS A 793 -15.94 -14.60 -20.44
N ILE A 794 -15.38 -15.68 -19.91
CA ILE A 794 -16.01 -16.50 -18.88
C ILE A 794 -15.44 -16.14 -17.51
N ASP A 795 -16.31 -16.12 -16.51
CA ASP A 795 -15.94 -15.88 -15.11
C ASP A 795 -14.93 -16.92 -14.61
N ILE A 796 -13.88 -16.47 -13.93
CA ILE A 796 -12.93 -17.36 -13.28
C ILE A 796 -13.45 -17.66 -11.88
N ASN A 797 -13.70 -18.94 -11.56
CA ASN A 797 -14.04 -19.29 -10.18
C ASN A 797 -12.78 -19.30 -9.29
N GLU A 798 -12.48 -18.19 -8.61
CA GLU A 798 -11.29 -18.13 -7.76
C GLU A 798 -11.40 -18.99 -6.49
N CYS A 799 -12.60 -19.40 -6.10
CA CYS A 799 -12.81 -20.27 -4.93
C CYS A 799 -12.45 -21.74 -5.19
N GLU A 800 -12.34 -22.17 -6.45
CA GLU A 800 -11.94 -23.54 -6.81
C GLU A 800 -10.40 -23.73 -6.87
N LYS A 801 -9.63 -22.66 -6.68
CA LYS A 801 -8.16 -22.74 -6.64
C LYS A 801 -7.68 -23.50 -5.40
N GLN A 802 -7.09 -24.69 -5.61
CA GLN A 802 -6.52 -25.51 -4.53
C GLN A 802 -5.18 -24.96 -3.99
N ILE A 803 -4.51 -24.08 -4.73
CA ILE A 803 -3.18 -23.53 -4.40
C ILE A 803 -3.35 -22.04 -4.09
N ASN A 804 -2.95 -21.63 -2.87
CA ASN A 804 -3.16 -20.30 -2.30
C ASN A 804 -4.65 -19.91 -2.25
N PRO A 805 -5.44 -20.52 -1.34
CA PRO A 805 -6.88 -20.32 -1.28
C PRO A 805 -7.21 -18.83 -1.10
N SER A 806 -8.17 -18.38 -1.91
CA SER A 806 -8.60 -16.98 -2.01
C SER A 806 -9.12 -16.39 -0.70
N CYS A 807 -9.56 -17.24 0.23
CA CYS A 807 -9.98 -16.88 1.59
C CYS A 807 -9.23 -17.70 2.64
N HIS A 808 -9.07 -17.14 3.84
CA HIS A 808 -8.52 -17.87 4.97
C HIS A 808 -9.44 -19.02 5.38
N THR A 809 -8.91 -20.04 6.06
CA THR A 809 -9.68 -21.22 6.50
C THR A 809 -10.84 -20.90 7.45
N SER A 810 -10.80 -19.75 8.12
CA SER A 810 -11.89 -19.27 8.97
C SER A 810 -13.05 -18.65 8.20
N ALA A 811 -12.88 -18.35 6.90
CA ALA A 811 -13.88 -17.73 6.04
C ALA A 811 -14.38 -18.65 4.94
N LYS A 812 -15.65 -18.49 4.56
CA LYS A 812 -16.22 -19.18 3.41
C LYS A 812 -16.01 -18.34 2.15
N CYS A 813 -15.27 -18.87 1.18
CA CYS A 813 -15.16 -18.26 -0.13
C CYS A 813 -16.48 -18.35 -0.89
N ILE A 814 -16.93 -17.23 -1.43
CA ILE A 814 -18.11 -17.11 -2.30
C ILE A 814 -17.63 -16.54 -3.63
N ASN A 815 -17.74 -17.34 -4.69
CA ASN A 815 -17.45 -16.87 -6.03
C ASN A 815 -18.48 -15.81 -6.45
N THR A 816 -18.02 -14.74 -7.06
CA THR A 816 -18.86 -13.66 -7.59
C THR A 816 -18.54 -13.46 -9.07
N ILE A 817 -19.40 -12.78 -9.81
CA ILE A 817 -19.12 -12.52 -11.23
C ILE A 817 -17.98 -11.49 -11.32
N GLY A 818 -16.84 -11.89 -11.87
CA GLY A 818 -15.62 -11.10 -12.03
C GLY A 818 -14.68 -11.08 -10.83
N GLY A 819 -14.87 -11.98 -9.86
CA GLY A 819 -14.01 -12.06 -8.67
C GLY A 819 -14.60 -12.91 -7.56
N TYR A 820 -14.15 -12.73 -6.33
CA TYR A 820 -14.65 -13.48 -5.18
C TYR A 820 -14.79 -12.61 -3.94
N GLN A 821 -15.61 -13.07 -2.98
CA GLN A 821 -15.70 -12.47 -1.65
C GLN A 821 -15.57 -13.53 -0.58
N CYS A 822 -14.98 -13.16 0.55
CA CYS A 822 -14.90 -14.02 1.73
C CYS A 822 -16.02 -13.64 2.69
N ALA A 823 -16.83 -14.61 3.10
CA ALA A 823 -17.96 -14.40 3.99
C ALA A 823 -17.78 -15.14 5.32
N CYS A 824 -18.25 -14.49 6.37
CA CYS A 824 -18.21 -14.99 7.73
C CYS A 824 -19.59 -15.43 8.21
N THR A 825 -19.63 -16.51 8.97
CA THR A 825 -20.84 -16.95 9.66
C THR A 825 -21.01 -16.17 10.96
N ASP A 826 -22.21 -15.75 11.31
CA ASP A 826 -22.51 -15.10 12.60
C ASP A 826 -22.03 -15.97 13.78
N PRO A 827 -21.39 -15.40 14.83
CA PRO A 827 -21.14 -13.98 15.13
C PRO A 827 -19.79 -13.45 14.57
N TYR A 828 -19.19 -14.10 13.58
CA TYR A 828 -17.88 -13.70 13.06
C TYR A 828 -18.03 -12.61 11.98
N GLU A 829 -17.13 -11.62 11.98
CA GLU A 829 -17.00 -10.53 11.01
C GLU A 829 -15.69 -10.63 10.24
N LEU A 830 -15.68 -10.11 9.01
CA LEU A 830 -14.51 -10.20 8.13
C LEU A 830 -13.42 -9.20 8.58
N ALA A 831 -12.18 -9.67 8.60
CA ALA A 831 -11.01 -8.91 9.01
C ALA A 831 -10.55 -7.91 7.94
N GLU A 832 -9.60 -7.05 8.34
CA GLU A 832 -8.97 -6.04 7.46
C GLU A 832 -8.27 -6.63 6.22
N ASP A 833 -7.82 -7.89 6.28
CA ASP A 833 -7.25 -8.60 5.14
C ASP A 833 -8.29 -9.04 4.10
N GLY A 834 -9.58 -8.79 4.35
CA GLY A 834 -10.69 -9.15 3.48
C GLY A 834 -10.87 -10.67 3.27
N ARG A 835 -10.15 -11.51 4.03
CA ARG A 835 -10.07 -12.96 3.84
C ARG A 835 -10.32 -13.76 5.08
N THR A 836 -10.16 -13.17 6.26
CA THR A 836 -10.19 -13.87 7.54
C THR A 836 -11.42 -13.51 8.34
N CYS A 837 -12.13 -14.48 8.91
CA CYS A 837 -13.23 -14.22 9.82
C CYS A 837 -12.77 -14.17 11.27
N LEU A 838 -13.23 -13.16 12.01
CA LEU A 838 -12.89 -12.89 13.40
C LEU A 838 -14.16 -12.80 14.24
N ASP A 839 -14.10 -13.25 15.48
CA ASP A 839 -15.24 -13.18 16.40
C ASP A 839 -15.56 -11.71 16.72
N SER A 840 -16.76 -11.24 16.38
CA SER A 840 -17.18 -9.84 16.59
C SER A 840 -17.43 -9.49 18.06
N GLY A 841 -17.42 -10.48 18.96
CA GLY A 841 -17.82 -10.31 20.36
C GLY A 841 -19.31 -9.99 20.54
N ARG A 842 -20.11 -10.01 19.45
CA ARG A 842 -21.55 -9.88 19.50
C ARG A 842 -22.18 -11.22 19.85
N ILE A 843 -23.26 -11.19 20.63
CA ILE A 843 -24.08 -12.37 20.88
C ILE A 843 -24.68 -12.81 19.53
N PRO A 844 -24.61 -14.11 19.16
CA PRO A 844 -25.19 -14.60 17.92
C PRO A 844 -26.62 -14.12 17.77
N LYS A 845 -27.03 -13.68 16.60
CA LYS A 845 -28.37 -13.09 16.37
C LYS A 845 -29.49 -14.03 16.82
N GLY A 846 -29.31 -15.35 16.65
CA GLY A 846 -30.24 -16.37 17.14
C GLY A 846 -30.36 -16.41 18.68
N SER A 847 -29.26 -16.19 19.40
CA SER A 847 -29.25 -16.08 20.86
C SER A 847 -29.87 -14.78 21.34
N LEU A 848 -29.67 -13.65 20.62
CA LEU A 848 -30.33 -12.38 20.94
C LEU A 848 -31.86 -12.50 20.81
N ILE A 849 -32.34 -13.14 19.74
CA ILE A 849 -33.77 -13.43 19.54
C ILE A 849 -34.30 -14.33 20.65
N SER A 850 -33.52 -15.33 21.09
CA SER A 850 -33.90 -16.23 22.18
C SER A 850 -33.95 -15.50 23.53
N ILE A 851 -33.03 -14.56 23.77
CA ILE A 851 -33.04 -13.70 24.97
C ILE A 851 -34.25 -12.77 24.94
N ILE A 852 -34.57 -12.13 23.80
CA ILE A 852 -35.74 -11.27 23.66
C ILE A 852 -37.03 -12.09 23.87
N LEU A 853 -37.12 -13.29 23.29
CA LEU A 853 -38.24 -14.21 23.50
C LEU A 853 -38.33 -14.67 24.96
N GLY A 854 -37.19 -14.94 25.61
CA GLY A 854 -37.14 -15.30 27.03
C GLY A 854 -37.58 -14.16 27.94
N VAL A 855 -37.08 -12.94 27.70
CA VAL A 855 -37.46 -11.73 28.45
C VAL A 855 -38.94 -11.43 28.24
N THR A 856 -39.46 -11.50 27.02
CA THR A 856 -40.89 -11.29 26.75
C THR A 856 -41.76 -12.36 27.41
N MET A 857 -41.35 -13.63 27.42
CA MET A 857 -42.05 -14.69 28.16
C MET A 857 -42.05 -14.46 29.66
N VAL A 858 -40.89 -14.13 30.26
CA VAL A 858 -40.76 -13.87 31.71
C VAL A 858 -41.56 -12.63 32.10
N SER A 859 -41.51 -11.58 31.29
CA SER A 859 -42.32 -10.37 31.49
C SER A 859 -43.81 -10.69 31.44
N GLY A 860 -44.24 -11.48 30.45
CA GLY A 860 -45.62 -11.93 30.32
C GLY A 860 -46.06 -12.78 31.51
N LEU A 861 -45.22 -13.71 31.98
CA LEU A 861 -45.50 -14.54 33.16
C LEU A 861 -45.53 -13.71 34.45
N ALA A 862 -44.66 -12.71 34.59
CA ALA A 862 -44.65 -11.80 35.73
C ALA A 862 -45.92 -10.95 35.76
N VAL A 863 -46.35 -10.42 34.61
CA VAL A 863 -47.61 -9.68 34.46
C VAL A 863 -48.82 -10.57 34.77
N LEU A 864 -48.86 -11.80 34.26
CA LEU A 864 -49.92 -12.76 34.57
C LEU A 864 -49.94 -13.12 36.07
N SER A 865 -48.78 -13.37 36.66
CA SER A 865 -48.66 -13.63 38.11
C SER A 865 -49.11 -12.43 38.93
N TRP A 866 -48.76 -11.21 38.51
CA TRP A 866 -49.20 -9.97 39.15
C TRP A 866 -50.71 -9.79 39.04
N ILE A 867 -51.31 -10.07 37.89
CA ILE A 867 -52.76 -10.05 37.68
C ILE A 867 -53.46 -11.10 38.57
N VAL A 868 -52.89 -12.29 38.70
CA VAL A 868 -53.42 -13.34 39.60
C VAL A 868 -53.32 -12.91 41.06
N ILE A 869 -52.20 -12.33 41.50
CA ILE A 869 -52.01 -11.81 42.86
C ILE A 869 -53.01 -10.67 43.14
N CYS A 870 -53.20 -9.74 42.20
CA CYS A 870 -54.21 -8.67 42.30
C CYS A 870 -55.65 -9.23 42.35
N ARG A 871 -55.96 -10.29 41.60
CA ARG A 871 -57.29 -10.95 41.68
C ARG A 871 -57.48 -11.72 42.99
N TRP A 872 -56.43 -12.31 43.54
CA TRP A 872 -56.49 -13.05 44.80
C TRP A 872 -56.65 -12.10 46.00
N THR A 873 -55.94 -10.96 45.99
CA THR A 873 -56.09 -9.90 47.00
C THR A 873 -57.46 -9.23 46.95
N GLN A 874 -58.05 -9.04 45.76
CA GLN A 874 -59.45 -8.60 45.63
C GLN A 874 -60.47 -9.64 46.09
N SER A 875 -60.18 -10.94 45.97
CA SER A 875 -61.04 -12.01 46.48
C SER A 875 -60.95 -12.19 48.01
N ALA A 876 -59.89 -11.72 48.66
CA ALA A 876 -59.70 -11.79 50.10
C ALA A 876 -60.29 -10.58 50.88
N ASN A 877 -60.52 -9.45 50.21
CA ASN A 877 -61.14 -8.24 50.80
C ASN A 877 -62.64 -8.09 50.49
N GLY A 878 -63.28 -9.09 49.87
CA GLY A 878 -64.70 -9.09 49.51
C GLY A 878 -65.68 -9.52 50.61
N SER A 879 -65.30 -9.48 51.89
CA SER A 879 -66.14 -9.91 53.02
C SER A 879 -66.26 -8.87 54.15
N ALA A 880 -66.35 -7.58 53.82
CA ALA A 880 -66.88 -6.61 54.76
C ALA A 880 -67.52 -5.43 54.02
N GLN A 881 -68.72 -5.07 54.44
CA GLN A 881 -69.49 -3.87 54.04
C GLN A 881 -70.31 -3.97 52.75
N ALA A 882 -71.26 -4.90 52.75
CA ALA A 882 -72.61 -4.64 52.26
C ALA A 882 -73.44 -4.09 53.44
N ASN A 883 -73.89 -2.84 53.36
CA ASN A 883 -75.17 -2.32 53.89
C ASN A 883 -75.13 -0.79 53.93
N MET A 884 -75.77 -0.12 52.97
CA MET A 884 -76.73 0.94 53.25
C MET A 884 -77.43 1.42 51.97
N LEU A 885 -78.74 1.18 52.00
CA LEU A 885 -79.85 1.87 51.35
C LEU A 885 -80.18 1.62 49.87
N LYS A 886 -81.49 1.39 49.71
CA LYS A 886 -82.26 0.81 48.62
C LYS A 886 -83.48 1.73 48.43
N ASP A 887 -84.02 1.72 47.21
CA ASP A 887 -85.40 2.06 46.79
C ASP A 887 -85.89 3.52 46.67
N ARG A 888 -86.24 3.89 45.42
CA ARG A 888 -87.54 4.40 44.92
C ARG A 888 -87.47 4.50 43.37
N THR A 889 -88.17 3.66 42.57
CA THR A 889 -89.53 3.84 41.99
C THR A 889 -89.73 5.17 41.23
N HIS A 890 -90.37 5.31 40.05
CA HIS A 890 -91.25 4.45 39.23
C HIS A 890 -91.58 5.18 37.89
N LEU A 891 -91.97 4.42 36.84
CA LEU A 891 -92.75 4.76 35.62
C LEU A 891 -92.17 5.81 34.64
N SER A 892 -92.34 5.75 33.32
CA SER A 892 -92.89 4.81 32.33
C SER A 892 -92.54 5.39 30.94
N ALA A 893 -92.10 4.57 29.98
CA ALA A 893 -92.79 4.27 28.70
C ALA A 893 -93.15 5.52 27.85
N GLU A 894 -92.89 5.62 26.54
CA GLU A 894 -92.72 4.58 25.52
C GLU A 894 -92.39 5.27 24.17
N THR A 895 -91.61 4.57 23.32
CA THR A 895 -91.72 4.42 21.84
C THR A 895 -91.76 5.67 20.90
N ASP A 896 -91.21 5.67 19.68
CA ASP A 896 -90.57 4.64 18.89
C ASP A 896 -89.67 5.22 17.77
N ASN A 897 -88.66 4.42 17.44
CA ASN A 897 -88.11 4.10 16.12
C ASN A 897 -87.59 5.15 15.09
N LYS A 898 -86.31 4.88 14.77
CA LYS A 898 -85.72 4.56 13.45
C LYS A 898 -84.91 5.64 12.70
N LYS A 899 -83.60 5.34 12.74
CA LYS A 899 -82.69 5.06 11.60
C LYS A 899 -81.95 6.22 10.92
N HIS A 900 -80.63 6.07 11.05
CA HIS A 900 -79.62 5.97 9.99
C HIS A 900 -78.82 7.20 9.56
N HIS A 901 -77.51 6.89 9.40
CA HIS A 901 -76.52 7.47 8.50
C HIS A 901 -76.02 8.88 8.87
N GLU A 902 -74.77 9.26 8.63
CA GLU A 902 -73.46 8.65 8.39
C GLU A 902 -72.53 9.87 8.17
N MET A 903 -71.24 9.62 7.98
CA MET A 903 -70.26 10.53 7.35
C MET A 903 -69.73 11.69 8.21
N LYS A 904 -68.42 11.64 8.54
CA LYS A 904 -67.28 12.20 7.77
C LYS A 904 -67.30 13.75 7.87
N THR A 905 -66.21 14.47 8.14
CA THR A 905 -64.82 14.35 7.68
C THR A 905 -64.00 15.51 8.29
N SER A 906 -62.68 15.39 8.19
CA SER A 906 -61.66 16.46 8.00
C SER A 906 -61.48 17.53 9.10
N GLN A 907 -60.32 17.64 9.78
CA GLN A 907 -59.05 18.29 9.35
C GLN A 907 -59.21 19.78 8.95
N PRO A 908 -58.17 20.65 9.01
CA PRO A 908 -56.81 20.52 9.58
C PRO A 908 -56.24 21.81 10.25
N ASN A 909 -54.94 21.75 10.64
CA ASN A 909 -53.93 22.85 10.58
C ASN A 909 -54.02 24.00 11.63
N ILE A 910 -52.98 24.65 12.16
CA ILE A 910 -51.55 24.84 11.83
C ILE A 910 -50.82 25.45 13.07
N LEU A 911 -49.50 25.20 13.16
CA LEU A 911 -48.37 25.83 13.90
C LEU A 911 -48.58 26.88 15.02
N VAL A 912 -47.71 26.80 16.06
CA VAL A 912 -46.60 27.75 16.39
C VAL A 912 -46.03 27.43 17.80
N GLU A 913 -44.71 27.19 17.89
CA GLU A 913 -43.83 27.18 19.09
C GLU A 913 -43.40 28.64 19.46
N PRO A 914 -42.77 29.01 20.61
CA PRO A 914 -41.85 28.22 21.46
C PRO A 914 -41.86 28.52 23.01
N ALA A 915 -41.02 27.77 23.76
CA ALA A 915 -40.29 28.08 25.03
C ALA A 915 -41.05 28.69 26.25
N ASP A 916 -40.78 28.40 27.53
CA ASP A 916 -39.62 27.86 28.24
C ASP A 916 -40.06 27.31 29.64
N LYS A 917 -39.34 26.30 30.16
CA LYS A 917 -39.03 25.98 31.58
C LYS A 917 -40.07 25.66 32.69
N ASP A 918 -39.69 24.58 33.39
CA ASP A 918 -39.73 24.33 34.84
C ASP A 918 -41.08 24.08 35.53
N HIS A 919 -41.43 22.80 35.71
CA HIS A 919 -41.10 22.06 36.94
C HIS A 919 -41.85 20.73 37.04
N ALA A 920 -41.10 19.71 37.45
CA ALA A 920 -41.50 18.41 37.96
C ALA A 920 -42.89 18.34 38.62
N ASN A 921 -43.71 17.39 38.17
CA ASN A 921 -44.53 16.54 39.04
C ASN A 921 -44.91 15.27 38.25
N GLY A 922 -44.36 14.13 38.68
CA GLY A 922 -44.67 12.83 38.08
C GLY A 922 -46.12 12.41 38.36
N PRO A 923 -46.78 11.68 37.45
CA PRO A 923 -48.06 11.07 37.76
C PRO A 923 -47.81 9.85 38.63
N GLN A 924 -48.39 9.93 39.82
CA GLN A 924 -48.57 8.90 40.82
C GLN A 924 -48.80 7.53 40.19
N ILE A 925 -47.86 6.63 40.44
CA ILE A 925 -48.08 5.19 40.40
C ILE A 925 -49.17 4.91 41.45
N LEU A 926 -50.39 4.68 40.99
CA LEU A 926 -51.44 4.08 41.81
C LEU A 926 -51.05 2.62 42.02
N LEU A 927 -50.18 2.37 42.99
CA LEU A 927 -49.94 1.05 43.56
C LEU A 927 -51.28 0.56 44.13
N CYS A 928 -51.69 -0.65 43.77
CA CYS A 928 -52.58 -1.41 44.63
C CYS A 928 -52.00 -1.40 46.05
N MET A 929 -52.81 -0.96 47.00
CA MET A 929 -52.70 -1.35 48.41
C MET A 929 -52.68 -2.87 48.55
#